data_AF-A0A2U3NCF3-F1
#
_entry.id   AF-A0A2U3NCF3-F1
#
_cell.length_a   1.000
_cell.length_b   1.000
_cell.length_c   1.000
_cell.angle_alpha   90.00
_cell.angle_beta   90.00
_cell.angle_gamma   90.00
#
_symmetry.space_group_name_H-M   'P 1'
#
loop_
_entity.id
_entity.type
_entity.pdbx_description
1 polymer ?
#
loop_
_entity_poly.entity_id
_entity_poly.type
_entity_poly.pdbx_seq_one_letter_code
_entity_poly.pdbx_strand_id
1 'polypeptide(L)'
;MAETHYEDSEDQPPEAQTGSQALSEGVSRPQATQALFRPDFDDDDDDFLVPGIDTDVPERMTVATRVLPPTRQLGGGLVEIPRVRDIDPLEALMTNPVVPESKRFCWNCGKPVGRSSAESKGESEGWCPSCGSPYSFLPQLNPGDIVAGQYEVKGCIAHGGLGWVYLALDHNVNDRPVVLKGLVHSGDAEAQAIAMAERQFLAEVVHPQIVQIFNFVEHTDAHGAPVGYIVMEYIGGQSLKRALKDGKSEKLPVAEAIAYLLEILPALTYLHSIGLVYNDLKPENIMLTEEQLKLIDLGAVSRINSFGYLYGTPGFQAPEIVRTGPTIATDIYTVGRTLAALTLNLRTRNGRYVDGLPDDDPVLKNYDSFGRLLRRATDPDPRRRFSTADEMSAQLMGVLREVVAQDTGIPRPGLSTVFSPSRSTFGVDLLVAHTDVYLDGQVHSERLTAREIVTALPVPLVDPADVAAPVLQATVLSQPVQTLDSLRAARHGSLDADGIEVAESIELPLMEVRALLDLGDVAKATRKLDDLAERVGWRWRLVWYRAVAELLTGDYDSATKHFTEVLDTFPGELAPKLALAATAELAGNTDDHKFYQTVWKTNDGVISAAFGLARSLSAEGDREAAVSTLDEVPPTSRHFTTARLTSAVTLMSGRSAAEITEEQIRDAARRVEALPPTEPRVLQIRALVLGGAMDWLQDNEASTNHILGFPFTEHGLRLGVEASLRSLARVAPTQRHRYTLVDMANRVRPTSTF
;
A
#
# COMPACT_ATOMS: atom_id res chain seq x y z
N MET A 1 47.23 40.69 26.45
CA MET A 1 47.82 40.73 27.80
C MET A 1 48.33 42.14 27.99
N ALA A 2 47.91 42.97 28.93
CA ALA A 2 46.97 42.91 30.04
C ALA A 2 46.53 44.38 30.30
N GLU A 3 45.76 44.62 31.37
CA GLU A 3 45.19 45.91 31.85
C GLU A 3 43.73 46.11 31.38
N THR A 4 42.72 46.38 32.24
CA THR A 4 42.73 46.91 33.61
C THR A 4 41.41 46.65 34.35
N HIS A 5 41.46 46.84 35.67
CA HIS A 5 40.46 46.61 36.72
C HIS A 5 39.23 47.55 36.75
N TYR A 6 38.15 47.04 37.39
CA TYR A 6 37.08 47.69 38.19
C TYR A 6 37.60 48.87 39.05
N GLU A 7 36.87 49.86 39.57
CA GLU A 7 35.50 50.17 40.05
C GLU A 7 35.56 51.72 40.24
N ASP A 8 34.53 52.58 40.24
CA ASP A 8 33.51 52.74 41.30
C ASP A 8 32.79 54.11 41.15
N SER A 9 31.70 54.27 41.90
CA SER A 9 31.05 55.50 42.40
C SER A 9 29.76 56.06 41.75
N GLU A 10 28.76 56.08 42.62
CA GLU A 10 27.37 56.55 42.57
C GLU A 10 27.24 58.09 42.49
N ASP A 11 26.08 58.59 42.01
CA ASP A 11 25.05 59.34 42.79
C ASP A 11 24.29 60.41 41.96
N GLN A 12 22.98 60.15 41.71
CA GLN A 12 21.75 61.01 41.72
C GLN A 12 21.66 62.43 41.07
N PRO A 13 20.46 63.08 40.90
CA PRO A 13 19.04 62.66 40.68
C PRO A 13 18.34 63.62 39.64
N PRO A 14 17.03 64.04 39.71
CA PRO A 14 15.70 63.41 39.90
C PRO A 14 14.81 63.60 38.60
N GLU A 15 13.58 63.11 38.39
CA GLU A 15 12.25 63.41 39.00
C GLU A 15 11.17 62.55 38.27
N ALA A 16 10.20 61.96 38.99
CA ALA A 16 8.72 62.15 38.94
C ALA A 16 8.01 61.82 37.59
N GLN A 17 6.92 61.06 37.49
CA GLN A 17 5.78 60.80 38.36
C GLN A 17 4.99 59.56 37.87
N THR A 18 4.63 58.67 38.81
CA THR A 18 3.36 57.94 39.01
C THR A 18 2.33 57.87 37.85
N GLY A 19 1.68 56.74 37.52
CA GLY A 19 1.62 55.41 38.11
C GLY A 19 0.54 54.57 37.41
N SER A 20 0.59 53.25 37.58
CA SER A 20 -0.58 52.34 37.65
C SER A 20 -0.06 50.90 37.80
N GLN A 21 -0.42 50.27 38.91
CA GLN A 21 -0.09 48.89 39.25
C GLN A 21 -1.28 47.97 39.00
N ALA A 22 -0.94 46.75 38.58
CA ALA A 22 -1.58 45.48 38.90
C ALA A 22 -3.03 45.26 38.45
N LEU A 23 -3.14 44.40 37.43
CA LEU A 23 -4.34 43.66 37.07
C LEU A 23 -4.63 42.57 38.12
N SER A 24 -5.76 42.70 38.80
CA SER A 24 -6.54 41.57 39.31
C SER A 24 -8.00 41.89 39.02
N GLU A 25 -8.67 41.09 38.20
CA GLU A 25 -10.13 41.13 38.09
C GLU A 25 -10.62 39.83 37.43
N GLY A 26 -11.38 39.05 38.17
CA GLY A 26 -12.49 38.31 37.58
C GLY A 26 -13.72 39.22 37.53
N VAL A 27 -14.74 38.86 36.73
CA VAL A 27 -16.19 39.04 36.96
C VAL A 27 -16.99 38.87 35.65
N SER A 28 -17.95 37.93 35.69
CA SER A 28 -19.34 37.93 35.16
C SER A 28 -19.75 38.04 33.67
N ARG A 29 -20.51 36.99 33.25
CA ARG A 29 -21.84 36.94 32.54
C ARG A 29 -21.92 37.43 31.07
N PRO A 30 -22.92 37.03 30.22
CA PRO A 30 -24.29 36.55 30.52
C PRO A 30 -24.87 35.38 29.66
N GLN A 31 -26.13 35.05 29.96
CA GLN A 31 -26.98 33.97 29.42
C GLN A 31 -27.61 34.22 28.03
N ALA A 32 -27.97 33.09 27.39
CA ALA A 32 -29.21 32.76 26.66
C ALA A 32 -29.40 33.11 25.16
N THR A 33 -29.77 32.05 24.42
CA THR A 33 -30.68 31.87 23.24
C THR A 33 -30.04 30.82 22.30
N GLN A 34 -30.65 29.78 21.74
CA GLN A 34 -32.03 29.38 21.45
C GLN A 34 -32.04 27.85 21.17
N ALA A 35 -33.14 27.18 21.48
CA ALA A 35 -33.40 25.76 21.21
C ALA A 35 -34.41 25.58 20.05
N LEU A 36 -34.16 24.60 19.18
CA LEU A 36 -35.02 23.95 18.15
C LEU A 36 -34.36 22.56 17.95
N PHE A 37 -34.96 21.37 17.92
CA PHE A 37 -36.29 20.88 17.56
C PHE A 37 -36.35 19.37 17.98
N ARG A 38 -37.46 18.87 18.55
CA ARG A 38 -37.78 17.43 18.71
C ARG A 38 -39.25 17.24 18.29
N PRO A 39 -39.61 16.26 17.44
CA PRO A 39 -41.01 15.99 17.15
C PRO A 39 -41.62 14.99 18.14
N ASP A 40 -42.89 15.28 18.45
CA ASP A 40 -43.83 14.65 19.38
C ASP A 40 -44.22 13.21 19.02
N PHE A 41 -44.58 12.43 20.05
CA PHE A 41 -45.68 11.48 19.97
C PHE A 41 -46.47 11.54 21.28
N ASP A 42 -47.78 11.75 21.11
CA ASP A 42 -48.81 11.93 22.13
C ASP A 42 -49.03 10.70 23.02
N ASP A 43 -49.19 10.96 24.31
CA ASP A 43 -49.86 10.07 25.28
C ASP A 43 -51.32 10.50 25.38
N ASP A 44 -52.26 9.59 25.11
CA ASP A 44 -53.62 9.65 25.64
C ASP A 44 -53.94 8.28 26.27
N ASP A 45 -54.22 8.32 27.57
CA ASP A 45 -54.70 7.23 28.41
C ASP A 45 -56.12 6.79 27.99
N ASP A 46 -56.38 5.47 27.95
CA ASP A 46 -57.68 4.95 28.38
C ASP A 46 -57.59 3.48 28.81
N ASP A 47 -58.32 3.20 29.90
CA ASP A 47 -58.47 2.00 30.72
C ASP A 47 -58.35 0.61 30.05
N PHE A 48 -57.88 -0.41 30.79
CA PHE A 48 -58.66 -1.63 31.16
C PHE A 48 -57.80 -2.72 31.87
N LEU A 49 -58.11 -2.94 33.15
CA LEU A 49 -58.12 -4.20 33.94
C LEU A 49 -56.85 -5.07 34.09
N VAL A 50 -56.36 -5.12 35.33
CA VAL A 50 -55.45 -6.15 35.87
C VAL A 50 -56.24 -7.41 36.24
N PRO A 51 -55.73 -8.61 35.90
CA PRO A 51 -55.73 -9.69 36.88
C PRO A 51 -54.43 -10.52 36.91
N GLY A 52 -54.00 -10.84 38.12
CA GLY A 52 -53.33 -12.11 38.43
C GLY A 52 -51.81 -12.16 38.24
N ILE A 53 -51.10 -12.01 39.36
CA ILE A 53 -49.71 -12.48 39.49
C ILE A 53 -49.77 -14.02 39.52
N ASP A 54 -49.32 -14.66 38.44
CA ASP A 54 -48.88 -16.04 38.46
C ASP A 54 -47.35 -16.06 38.38
N THR A 55 -46.74 -16.68 39.38
CA THR A 55 -45.31 -16.95 39.46
C THR A 55 -44.93 -18.03 38.47
N ASP A 56 -44.21 -17.67 37.41
CA ASP A 56 -43.54 -18.65 36.54
C ASP A 56 -42.04 -18.36 36.36
N VAL A 57 -41.32 -19.47 36.29
CA VAL A 57 -39.87 -19.71 36.26
C VAL A 57 -39.15 -18.81 35.25
N PRO A 58 -37.93 -18.30 35.52
CA PRO A 58 -37.23 -17.46 34.56
C PRO A 58 -36.86 -18.28 33.32
N GLU A 59 -37.51 -17.96 32.20
CA GLU A 59 -37.14 -18.44 30.88
C GLU A 59 -35.67 -18.10 30.62
N ARG A 60 -34.91 -19.13 30.24
CA ARG A 60 -33.56 -19.01 29.70
C ARG A 60 -33.57 -17.93 28.63
N MET A 61 -32.81 -16.86 28.84
CA MET A 61 -32.39 -15.96 27.76
C MET A 61 -31.82 -16.82 26.64
N THR A 62 -32.58 -16.99 25.57
CA THR A 62 -32.06 -17.50 24.30
C THR A 62 -31.06 -16.46 23.81
N VAL A 63 -29.78 -16.75 24.02
CA VAL A 63 -28.68 -16.02 23.38
C VAL A 63 -28.93 -16.07 21.89
N ALA A 64 -29.27 -14.92 21.29
CA ALA A 64 -29.38 -14.81 19.85
C ALA A 64 -28.03 -15.20 19.25
N THR A 65 -27.93 -16.39 18.66
CA THR A 65 -26.77 -16.82 17.89
C THR A 65 -26.60 -15.84 16.74
N ARG A 66 -25.56 -15.02 16.84
CA ARG A 66 -25.18 -14.04 15.82
C ARG A 66 -24.83 -14.83 14.56
N VAL A 67 -25.68 -14.76 13.53
CA VAL A 67 -25.39 -15.39 12.23
C VAL A 67 -24.25 -14.61 11.59
N LEU A 68 -23.04 -15.17 11.63
CA LEU A 68 -21.88 -14.56 10.99
C LEU A 68 -22.03 -14.64 9.46
N PRO A 69 -21.65 -13.57 8.72
CA PRO A 69 -21.67 -13.61 7.26
C PRO A 69 -20.70 -14.69 6.76
N PRO A 70 -21.02 -15.38 5.64
CA PRO A 70 -20.22 -16.49 5.13
C PRO A 70 -18.83 -16.07 4.65
N THR A 71 -18.64 -14.79 4.34
CA THR A 71 -17.37 -14.18 3.97
C THR A 71 -16.97 -13.12 5.00
N ARG A 72 -15.67 -12.85 5.06
CA ARG A 72 -15.08 -11.76 5.84
C ARG A 72 -14.20 -10.90 4.95
N GLN A 73 -14.05 -9.64 5.32
CA GLN A 73 -13.25 -8.69 4.56
C GLN A 73 -11.90 -8.45 5.25
N LEU A 74 -10.82 -8.64 4.49
CA LEU A 74 -9.45 -8.41 4.91
C LEU A 74 -8.79 -7.28 4.09
N GLY A 75 -7.61 -6.82 4.52
CA GLY A 75 -6.86 -5.80 3.77
C GLY A 75 -7.59 -4.47 3.66
N GLY A 76 -8.27 -4.02 4.72
CA GLY A 76 -9.03 -2.77 4.73
C GLY A 76 -10.31 -2.80 3.88
N GLY A 77 -10.92 -3.98 3.69
CA GLY A 77 -12.14 -4.13 2.89
C GLY A 77 -11.91 -4.54 1.43
N LEU A 78 -10.66 -4.70 1.02
CA LEU A 78 -10.29 -4.92 -0.38
C LEU A 78 -10.41 -6.38 -0.84
N VAL A 79 -10.35 -7.33 0.09
CA VAL A 79 -10.33 -8.77 -0.24
C VAL A 79 -11.39 -9.50 0.57
N GLU A 80 -12.28 -10.20 -0.12
CA GLU A 80 -13.27 -11.07 0.49
C GLU A 80 -12.74 -12.50 0.60
N ILE A 81 -12.73 -13.03 1.82
CA ILE A 81 -12.26 -14.38 2.14
C ILE A 81 -13.42 -15.19 2.73
N PRO A 82 -13.67 -16.43 2.27
CA PRO A 82 -14.62 -17.33 2.93
C PRO A 82 -14.24 -17.60 4.39
N ARG A 83 -15.22 -17.55 5.30
CA ARG A 83 -14.96 -17.97 6.69
C ARG A 83 -14.75 -19.48 6.74
N VAL A 84 -13.69 -19.88 7.43
CA VAL A 84 -13.44 -21.27 7.78
C VAL A 84 -14.08 -21.51 9.15
N ARG A 85 -14.93 -22.52 9.27
CA ARG A 85 -15.48 -22.91 10.58
C ARG A 85 -14.37 -23.48 11.44
N ASP A 86 -14.35 -23.05 12.69
CA ASP A 86 -13.44 -23.62 13.67
C ASP A 86 -13.84 -25.09 13.93
N ILE A 87 -12.83 -25.94 13.98
CA ILE A 87 -12.96 -27.36 14.28
C ILE A 87 -13.22 -27.49 15.78
N ASP A 88 -14.24 -28.29 16.14
CA ASP A 88 -14.49 -28.62 17.54
C ASP A 88 -13.28 -29.40 18.11
N PRO A 89 -12.79 -29.08 19.33
CA PRO A 89 -11.67 -29.77 19.94
C PRO A 89 -11.73 -31.29 19.86
N LEU A 90 -12.91 -31.90 20.05
CA LEU A 90 -13.07 -33.36 20.00
C LEU A 90 -12.98 -33.90 18.57
N GLU A 91 -13.46 -33.17 17.57
CA GLU A 91 -13.31 -33.53 16.16
C GLU A 91 -11.85 -33.43 15.67
N ALA A 92 -11.04 -32.58 16.32
CA ALA A 92 -9.61 -32.45 16.01
C ALA A 92 -8.77 -33.65 16.49
N LEU A 93 -9.30 -34.52 17.35
CA LEU A 93 -8.58 -35.67 17.88
C LEU A 93 -8.30 -36.71 16.78
N MET A 94 -7.04 -37.12 16.69
CA MET A 94 -6.62 -38.18 15.79
C MET A 94 -7.04 -39.54 16.35
N THR A 95 -7.78 -40.33 15.55
CA THR A 95 -8.22 -41.67 15.93
C THR A 95 -7.06 -42.66 16.11
N ASN A 96 -5.98 -42.47 15.35
CA ASN A 96 -4.77 -43.29 15.45
C ASN A 96 -3.53 -42.41 15.24
N PRO A 97 -2.88 -41.94 16.33
CA PRO A 97 -1.73 -41.05 16.25
C PRO A 97 -0.47 -41.82 15.83
N VAL A 98 -0.32 -42.03 14.52
CA VAL A 98 0.85 -42.67 13.91
C VAL A 98 1.45 -41.76 12.85
N VAL A 99 2.77 -41.52 12.91
CA VAL A 99 3.51 -40.83 11.85
C VAL A 99 3.81 -41.82 10.71
N PRO A 100 3.27 -41.62 9.50
CA PRO A 100 3.56 -42.47 8.35
C PRO A 100 5.05 -42.44 8.01
N GLU A 101 5.64 -43.56 7.57
CA GLU A 101 7.07 -43.63 7.26
C GLU A 101 7.52 -42.54 6.29
N SER A 102 6.71 -42.23 5.27
CA SER A 102 7.00 -41.16 4.30
C SER A 102 7.27 -39.78 4.94
N LYS A 103 6.71 -39.53 6.13
CA LYS A 103 6.83 -38.28 6.89
C LYS A 103 7.83 -38.33 8.04
N ARG A 104 8.57 -39.43 8.21
CA ARG A 104 9.58 -39.58 9.27
C ARG A 104 10.92 -38.97 8.87
N PHE A 105 11.29 -37.87 9.51
CA PHE A 105 12.53 -37.15 9.29
C PHE A 105 13.20 -36.80 10.62
N CYS A 106 14.53 -36.79 10.64
CA CYS A 106 15.29 -36.35 11.80
C CYS A 106 15.03 -34.86 12.04
N TRP A 107 14.64 -34.49 13.26
CA TRP A 107 14.38 -33.11 13.64
C TRP A 107 15.62 -32.22 13.55
N ASN A 108 16.81 -32.78 13.78
CA ASN A 108 18.07 -32.04 13.76
C ASN A 108 18.62 -31.86 12.34
N CYS A 109 18.88 -32.96 11.62
CA CYS A 109 19.53 -32.90 10.30
C CYS A 109 18.57 -32.95 9.09
N GLY A 110 17.27 -33.18 9.31
CA GLY A 110 16.25 -33.24 8.26
C GLY A 110 16.29 -34.48 7.37
N LYS A 111 17.22 -35.42 7.57
CA LYS A 111 17.31 -36.64 6.75
C LYS A 111 16.20 -37.65 7.10
N PRO A 112 15.79 -38.51 6.15
CA PRO A 112 14.85 -39.61 6.44
C PRO A 112 15.37 -40.53 7.55
N VAL A 113 14.49 -40.88 8.50
CA VAL A 113 14.78 -41.84 9.60
C VAL A 113 13.59 -42.77 9.80
N GLY A 114 13.79 -43.89 10.52
CA GLY A 114 12.71 -44.83 10.84
C GLY A 114 12.01 -45.41 9.61
N ARG A 115 12.77 -45.67 8.52
CA ARG A 115 12.27 -46.17 7.23
C ARG A 115 12.47 -47.68 7.14
N SER A 116 11.49 -48.37 6.59
CA SER A 116 11.61 -49.78 6.24
C SER A 116 12.63 -49.98 5.11
N SER A 117 13.39 -51.07 5.21
CA SER A 117 14.31 -51.57 4.18
C SER A 117 13.90 -52.99 3.78
N ALA A 118 14.59 -53.59 2.80
CA ALA A 118 14.35 -54.98 2.41
C ALA A 118 14.63 -55.98 3.56
N GLU A 119 15.40 -55.58 4.57
CA GLU A 119 15.89 -56.45 5.64
C GLU A 119 15.34 -56.08 7.03
N SER A 120 14.78 -54.87 7.21
CA SER A 120 14.32 -54.38 8.51
C SER A 120 13.07 -53.49 8.41
N LYS A 121 12.18 -53.61 9.40
CA LYS A 121 11.01 -52.74 9.53
C LYS A 121 11.45 -51.37 10.04
N GLY A 122 10.80 -50.30 9.57
CA GLY A 122 11.08 -48.94 10.02
C GLY A 122 10.68 -48.73 11.48
N GLU A 123 11.67 -48.55 12.35
CA GLU A 123 11.43 -48.29 13.77
C GLU A 123 10.75 -46.94 13.99
N SER A 124 9.88 -46.86 15.01
CA SER A 124 9.17 -45.62 15.35
C SER A 124 9.93 -44.77 16.38
N GLU A 125 10.97 -45.32 16.99
CA GLU A 125 11.87 -44.64 17.92
C GLU A 125 13.29 -45.17 17.69
N GLY A 126 14.30 -44.34 17.97
CA GLY A 126 15.70 -44.74 17.86
C GLY A 126 16.64 -43.55 17.72
N TRP A 127 17.81 -43.78 17.12
CA TRP A 127 18.80 -42.72 16.87
C TRP A 127 19.01 -42.50 15.38
N CYS A 128 19.15 -41.24 14.98
CA CYS A 128 19.39 -40.90 13.59
C CYS A 128 20.75 -41.46 13.14
N PRO A 129 20.81 -42.33 12.12
CA PRO A 129 22.06 -42.95 11.68
C PRO A 129 23.05 -41.94 11.08
N SER A 130 22.58 -40.76 10.68
CA SER A 130 23.42 -39.72 10.08
C SER A 130 24.02 -38.72 11.07
N CYS A 131 23.39 -38.47 12.21
CA CYS A 131 23.83 -37.41 13.14
C CYS A 131 23.76 -37.79 14.63
N GLY A 132 23.30 -39.00 14.96
CA GLY A 132 23.22 -39.49 16.33
C GLY A 132 22.09 -38.89 17.18
N SER A 133 21.31 -37.93 16.67
CA SER A 133 20.19 -37.36 17.43
C SER A 133 19.08 -38.40 17.69
N PRO A 134 18.54 -38.48 18.92
CA PRO A 134 17.41 -39.36 19.21
C PRO A 134 16.16 -38.88 18.47
N TYR A 135 15.29 -39.82 18.07
CA TYR A 135 13.98 -39.52 17.53
C TYR A 135 12.95 -40.46 18.14
N SER A 136 11.75 -39.93 18.40
CA SER A 136 10.56 -40.71 18.70
C SER A 136 9.38 -40.16 17.90
N PHE A 137 8.63 -41.06 17.28
CA PHE A 137 7.37 -40.77 16.59
C PHE A 137 6.16 -41.27 17.38
N LEU A 138 6.36 -41.74 18.61
CA LEU A 138 5.29 -42.20 19.50
C LEU A 138 4.77 -41.05 20.37
N PRO A 139 3.46 -41.01 20.68
CA PRO A 139 2.91 -40.10 21.67
C PRO A 139 3.58 -40.32 23.04
N GLN A 140 4.00 -39.22 23.66
CA GLN A 140 4.60 -39.19 25.00
C GLN A 140 3.55 -39.01 26.10
N LEU A 141 2.37 -38.48 25.75
CA LEU A 141 1.20 -38.40 26.61
C LEU A 141 0.07 -39.22 25.99
N ASN A 142 -0.65 -39.95 26.83
CA ASN A 142 -1.74 -40.83 26.45
C ASN A 142 -3.09 -40.26 26.90
N PRO A 143 -4.20 -40.60 26.22
CA PRO A 143 -5.53 -40.27 26.68
C PRO A 143 -5.77 -40.77 28.11
N GLY A 144 -6.22 -39.88 29.00
CA GLY A 144 -6.44 -40.14 30.42
C GLY A 144 -5.29 -39.74 31.34
N ASP A 145 -4.11 -39.41 30.81
CA ASP A 145 -3.00 -38.87 31.60
C ASP A 145 -3.38 -37.50 32.19
N ILE A 146 -3.04 -37.25 33.45
CA ILE A 146 -3.24 -35.96 34.11
C ILE A 146 -1.88 -35.30 34.31
N VAL A 147 -1.59 -34.28 33.50
CA VAL A 147 -0.34 -33.52 33.59
C VAL A 147 -0.45 -32.46 34.67
N ALA A 148 0.57 -32.40 35.54
CA ALA A 148 0.66 -31.49 36.68
C ALA A 148 -0.58 -31.45 37.60
N GLY A 149 -1.37 -32.53 37.63
CA GLY A 149 -2.62 -32.60 38.40
C GLY A 149 -3.75 -31.67 37.90
N GLN A 150 -3.59 -31.05 36.72
CA GLN A 150 -4.49 -30.01 36.21
C GLN A 150 -5.05 -30.33 34.82
N TYR A 151 -4.21 -30.87 33.93
CA TYR A 151 -4.53 -31.00 32.51
C TYR A 151 -4.81 -32.47 32.15
N GLU A 152 -6.07 -32.79 31.89
CA GLU A 152 -6.47 -34.14 31.48
C GLU A 152 -6.32 -34.31 29.96
N VAL A 153 -5.38 -35.15 29.53
CA VAL A 153 -5.06 -35.38 28.12
C VAL A 153 -6.17 -36.20 27.45
N LYS A 154 -6.66 -35.71 26.31
CA LYS A 154 -7.68 -36.41 25.49
C LYS A 154 -7.08 -37.14 24.28
N GLY A 155 -5.92 -36.68 23.79
CA GLY A 155 -5.20 -37.33 22.70
C GLY A 155 -4.41 -36.33 21.85
N CYS A 156 -3.93 -36.80 20.69
CA CYS A 156 -3.13 -35.99 19.78
C CYS A 156 -4.00 -35.29 18.73
N ILE A 157 -3.66 -34.04 18.39
CA ILE A 157 -4.32 -33.27 17.33
C ILE A 157 -3.40 -33.01 16.13
N ALA A 158 -2.08 -32.97 16.35
CA ALA A 158 -1.10 -32.76 15.30
C ALA A 158 0.27 -33.36 15.67
N HIS A 159 1.15 -33.49 14.66
CA HIS A 159 2.55 -33.86 14.84
C HIS A 159 3.44 -32.86 14.09
N GLY A 160 4.43 -32.29 14.77
CA GLY A 160 5.31 -31.26 14.25
C GLY A 160 6.80 -31.55 14.49
N GLY A 161 7.61 -30.50 14.38
CA GLY A 161 9.06 -30.57 14.56
C GLY A 161 9.43 -31.09 15.95
N LEU A 162 8.82 -30.53 17.01
CA LEU A 162 9.03 -30.86 18.44
C LEU A 162 8.21 -32.08 18.92
N GLY A 163 7.69 -32.90 18.00
CA GLY A 163 6.89 -34.08 18.32
C GLY A 163 5.38 -33.81 18.28
N TRP A 164 4.63 -34.59 19.06
CA TRP A 164 3.18 -34.54 19.11
C TRP A 164 2.65 -33.30 19.83
N VAL A 165 1.48 -32.84 19.37
CA VAL A 165 0.70 -31.77 19.95
C VAL A 165 -0.58 -32.39 20.50
N TYR A 166 -0.84 -32.17 21.79
CA TYR A 166 -1.90 -32.84 22.54
C TYR A 166 -3.03 -31.89 22.87
N LEU A 167 -4.25 -32.39 22.84
CA LEU A 167 -5.41 -31.72 23.43
C LEU A 167 -5.57 -32.18 24.89
N ALA A 168 -5.79 -31.23 25.79
CA ALA A 168 -6.18 -31.51 27.17
C ALA A 168 -7.32 -30.60 27.62
N LEU A 169 -7.98 -30.97 28.71
CA LEU A 169 -8.95 -30.12 29.40
C LEU A 169 -8.30 -29.52 30.65
N ASP A 170 -8.43 -28.22 30.84
CA ASP A 170 -7.96 -27.52 32.03
C ASP A 170 -9.03 -27.50 33.12
N HIS A 171 -8.87 -28.35 34.13
CA HIS A 171 -9.82 -28.45 35.23
C HIS A 171 -9.90 -27.20 36.13
N ASN A 172 -8.90 -26.32 36.09
CA ASN A 172 -8.93 -25.08 36.86
C ASN A 172 -9.78 -23.99 36.18
N VAL A 173 -10.15 -24.18 34.92
CA VAL A 173 -10.88 -23.18 34.10
C VAL A 173 -12.07 -23.83 33.40
N ASN A 174 -12.97 -24.45 34.17
CA ASN A 174 -14.21 -25.07 33.67
C ASN A 174 -14.00 -26.04 32.49
N ASP A 175 -13.00 -26.91 32.59
CA ASP A 175 -12.66 -27.90 31.57
C ASP A 175 -12.39 -27.27 30.19
N ARG A 176 -11.80 -26.06 30.17
CA ARG A 176 -11.45 -25.37 28.94
C ARG A 176 -10.49 -26.23 28.11
N PRO A 177 -10.73 -26.39 26.79
CA PRO A 177 -9.79 -27.03 25.89
C PRO A 177 -8.48 -26.23 25.79
N VAL A 178 -7.36 -26.91 26.02
CA VAL A 178 -6.00 -26.37 25.91
C VAL A 178 -5.11 -27.31 25.11
N VAL A 179 -3.99 -26.80 24.63
CA VAL A 179 -3.01 -27.54 23.84
C VAL A 179 -1.69 -27.67 24.61
N LEU A 180 -1.14 -28.87 24.66
CA LEU A 180 0.18 -29.15 25.23
C LEU A 180 1.17 -29.49 24.11
N LYS A 181 2.38 -28.92 24.19
CA LYS A 181 3.49 -29.20 23.27
C LYS A 181 4.81 -29.31 24.04
N GLY A 182 5.65 -30.29 23.70
CA GLY A 182 6.96 -30.44 24.33
C GLY A 182 7.91 -29.29 23.99
N LEU A 183 8.75 -28.89 24.95
CA LEU A 183 9.67 -27.74 24.81
C LEU A 183 10.99 -28.10 24.11
N VAL A 184 11.53 -29.31 24.34
CA VAL A 184 12.79 -29.78 23.76
C VAL A 184 12.73 -31.27 23.44
N HIS A 185 13.47 -31.72 22.42
CA HIS A 185 13.49 -33.12 21.97
C HIS A 185 14.23 -34.09 22.90
N SER A 186 15.21 -33.58 23.64
CA SER A 186 16.06 -34.37 24.53
C SER A 186 16.80 -33.43 25.47
N GLY A 187 16.89 -33.79 26.74
CA GLY A 187 17.61 -33.04 27.75
C GLY A 187 17.45 -33.73 29.09
N ASP A 188 18.46 -33.61 29.95
CA ASP A 188 18.30 -33.98 31.36
C ASP A 188 17.34 -33.00 32.07
N ALA A 189 17.00 -33.30 33.32
CA ALA A 189 16.09 -32.47 34.10
C ALA A 189 16.52 -31.00 34.17
N GLU A 190 17.83 -30.74 34.19
CA GLU A 190 18.39 -29.39 34.20
C GLU A 190 18.14 -28.66 32.87
N ALA A 191 18.36 -29.31 31.73
CA ALA A 191 18.05 -28.74 30.42
C ALA A 191 16.56 -28.42 30.24
N GLN A 192 15.66 -29.24 30.80
CA GLN A 192 14.21 -29.01 30.75
C GLN A 192 13.81 -27.80 31.61
N ALA A 193 14.33 -27.72 32.83
CA ALA A 193 14.09 -26.61 33.74
C ALA A 193 14.62 -25.28 33.16
N ILE A 194 15.82 -25.29 32.56
CA ILE A 194 16.38 -24.13 31.85
C ILE A 194 15.47 -23.74 30.68
N ALA A 195 15.05 -24.70 29.85
CA ALA A 195 14.19 -24.43 28.69
C ALA A 195 12.83 -23.80 29.08
N MET A 196 12.28 -24.17 30.24
CA MET A 196 11.09 -23.54 30.81
C MET A 196 11.37 -22.12 31.32
N ALA A 197 12.40 -21.97 32.14
CA ALA A 197 12.77 -20.67 32.71
C ALA A 197 13.08 -19.62 31.62
N GLU A 198 13.76 -20.02 30.55
CA GLU A 198 14.07 -19.15 29.41
C GLU A 198 12.83 -18.75 28.60
N ARG A 199 11.72 -19.47 28.71
CA ARG A 199 10.48 -19.23 27.94
C ARG A 199 9.33 -18.67 28.77
N GLN A 200 9.49 -18.57 30.09
CA GLN A 200 8.43 -18.08 30.99
C GLN A 200 7.88 -16.71 30.58
N PHE A 201 8.71 -15.84 30.00
CA PHE A 201 8.30 -14.51 29.53
C PHE A 201 7.22 -14.56 28.44
N LEU A 202 7.05 -15.69 27.73
CA LEU A 202 6.02 -15.85 26.71
C LEU A 202 4.59 -15.80 27.29
N ALA A 203 4.42 -16.06 28.59
CA ALA A 203 3.13 -15.91 29.26
C ALA A 203 2.68 -14.43 29.37
N GLU A 204 3.61 -13.47 29.27
CA GLU A 204 3.31 -12.04 29.30
C GLU A 204 2.98 -11.48 27.91
N VAL A 205 3.22 -12.27 26.85
CA VAL A 205 2.92 -11.89 25.46
C VAL A 205 1.41 -12.01 25.24
N VAL A 206 0.73 -10.87 25.12
CA VAL A 206 -0.73 -10.81 24.96
C VAL A 206 -1.08 -9.95 23.76
N HIS A 207 -1.57 -10.59 22.70
CA HIS A 207 -2.02 -9.92 21.49
C HIS A 207 -3.14 -10.74 20.83
N PRO A 208 -4.21 -10.13 20.27
CA PRO A 208 -5.34 -10.87 19.70
C PRO A 208 -4.94 -11.86 18.60
N GLN A 209 -3.93 -11.52 17.81
CA GLN A 209 -3.43 -12.34 16.69
C GLN A 209 -2.27 -13.28 17.09
N ILE A 210 -2.00 -13.44 18.39
CA ILE A 210 -1.00 -14.37 18.90
C ILE A 210 -1.70 -15.37 19.81
N VAL A 211 -1.34 -16.65 19.70
CA VAL A 211 -1.83 -17.70 20.59
C VAL A 211 -1.46 -17.37 22.03
N GLN A 212 -2.43 -17.49 22.94
CA GLN A 212 -2.17 -17.22 24.34
C GLN A 212 -1.44 -18.41 24.99
N ILE A 213 -0.35 -18.12 25.71
CA ILE A 213 0.33 -19.10 26.56
C ILE A 213 -0.26 -19.01 27.96
N PHE A 214 -0.76 -20.12 28.49
CA PHE A 214 -1.37 -20.16 29.83
C PHE A 214 -0.37 -20.59 30.89
N ASN A 215 0.46 -21.59 30.59
CA ASN A 215 1.30 -22.21 31.62
C ASN A 215 2.51 -22.94 31.03
N PHE A 216 3.47 -23.27 31.89
CA PHE A 216 4.56 -24.19 31.64
C PHE A 216 4.53 -25.28 32.70
N VAL A 217 4.51 -26.53 32.29
CA VAL A 217 4.34 -27.68 33.19
C VAL A 217 5.34 -28.78 32.93
N GLU A 218 5.65 -29.56 33.96
CA GLU A 218 6.48 -30.76 33.84
C GLU A 218 5.63 -32.02 33.98
N HIS A 219 5.98 -33.05 33.20
CA HIS A 219 5.44 -34.39 33.35
C HIS A 219 6.57 -35.42 33.29
N THR A 220 6.46 -36.49 34.06
CA THR A 220 7.42 -37.58 34.01
C THR A 220 7.10 -38.49 32.84
N ASP A 221 8.08 -38.72 31.95
CA ASP A 221 7.91 -39.64 30.83
C ASP A 221 7.91 -41.12 31.28
N ALA A 222 7.71 -42.03 30.32
CA ALA A 222 7.71 -43.48 30.56
C ALA A 222 9.06 -44.02 31.10
N HIS A 223 10.14 -43.25 30.99
CA HIS A 223 11.48 -43.60 31.46
C HIS A 223 11.82 -42.98 32.82
N GLY A 224 10.89 -42.25 33.43
CA GLY A 224 11.09 -41.60 34.72
C GLY A 224 11.79 -40.24 34.64
N ALA A 225 12.02 -39.69 33.44
CA ALA A 225 12.66 -38.39 33.25
C ALA A 225 11.60 -37.27 33.18
N PRO A 226 11.84 -36.10 33.79
CA PRO A 226 10.94 -34.96 33.65
C PRO A 226 11.03 -34.38 32.23
N VAL A 227 9.89 -34.05 31.65
CA VAL A 227 9.74 -33.43 30.33
C VAL A 227 8.88 -32.18 30.49
N GLY A 228 9.38 -31.05 29.98
CA GLY A 228 8.68 -29.77 30.00
C GLY A 228 7.70 -29.62 28.84
N TYR A 229 6.51 -29.09 29.14
CA TYR A 229 5.45 -28.78 28.19
C TYR A 229 5.02 -27.32 28.31
N ILE A 230 4.74 -26.70 27.16
CA ILE A 230 4.03 -25.42 27.08
C ILE A 230 2.54 -25.69 26.94
N VAL A 231 1.72 -24.98 27.73
CA VAL A 231 0.26 -25.02 27.70
C VAL A 231 -0.26 -23.76 27.03
N MET A 232 -1.04 -23.92 25.98
CA MET A 232 -1.51 -22.81 25.15
C MET A 232 -2.98 -22.94 24.75
N GLU A 233 -3.54 -21.84 24.26
CA GLU A 233 -4.89 -21.76 23.70
C GLU A 233 -5.13 -22.79 22.59
N TYR A 234 -6.26 -23.50 22.65
CA TYR A 234 -6.73 -24.29 21.52
C TYR A 234 -7.27 -23.37 20.42
N ILE A 235 -6.71 -23.48 19.22
CA ILE A 235 -7.14 -22.75 18.03
C ILE A 235 -7.72 -23.75 17.04
N GLY A 236 -9.05 -23.68 16.82
CA GLY A 236 -9.77 -24.59 15.92
C GLY A 236 -9.61 -24.29 14.42
N GLY A 237 -8.85 -23.27 14.06
CA GLY A 237 -8.65 -22.85 12.68
C GLY A 237 -7.82 -23.81 11.82
N GLN A 238 -7.64 -23.45 10.54
CA GLN A 238 -6.76 -24.17 9.61
C GLN A 238 -5.48 -23.38 9.35
N SER A 239 -4.33 -24.04 9.33
CA SER A 239 -3.09 -23.37 8.89
C SER A 239 -3.18 -22.98 7.41
N LEU A 240 -2.52 -21.87 7.02
CA LEU A 240 -2.51 -21.44 5.62
C LEU A 240 -1.93 -22.51 4.69
N LYS A 241 -0.99 -23.32 5.17
CA LYS A 241 -0.49 -24.50 4.43
C LYS A 241 -1.57 -25.56 4.17
N ARG A 242 -2.46 -25.79 5.13
CA ARG A 242 -3.55 -26.76 4.98
C ARG A 242 -4.63 -26.21 4.06
N ALA A 243 -4.99 -24.93 4.21
CA ALA A 243 -5.91 -24.24 3.32
C ALA A 243 -5.45 -24.33 1.84
N LEU A 244 -4.14 -24.21 1.59
CA LEU A 244 -3.53 -24.41 0.28
C LEU A 244 -3.70 -25.83 -0.29
N LYS A 245 -3.69 -26.87 0.56
CA LYS A 245 -3.84 -28.26 0.10
C LYS A 245 -5.28 -28.66 -0.17
N ASP A 246 -6.21 -28.10 0.61
CA ASP A 246 -7.64 -28.40 0.51
C ASP A 246 -8.30 -27.58 -0.62
N GLY A 247 -7.62 -26.53 -1.12
CA GLY A 247 -8.02 -25.72 -2.28
C GLY A 247 -7.77 -26.38 -3.64
N LYS A 248 -8.41 -25.84 -4.70
CA LYS A 248 -8.24 -26.29 -6.09
C LYS A 248 -6.87 -25.93 -6.71
N SER A 249 -6.09 -25.06 -6.05
CA SER A 249 -4.78 -24.55 -6.50
C SER A 249 -3.76 -24.70 -5.37
N GLU A 250 -2.54 -25.13 -5.69
CA GLU A 250 -1.43 -25.26 -4.73
C GLU A 250 -0.86 -23.91 -4.26
N LYS A 251 -1.33 -22.79 -4.81
CA LYS A 251 -0.91 -21.41 -4.50
C LYS A 251 -2.11 -20.48 -4.32
N LEU A 252 -1.96 -19.49 -3.44
CA LEU A 252 -2.94 -18.45 -3.20
C LEU A 252 -2.83 -17.34 -4.26
N PRO A 253 -3.95 -16.70 -4.63
CA PRO A 253 -3.91 -15.40 -5.28
C PRO A 253 -3.09 -14.39 -4.47
N VAL A 254 -2.38 -13.50 -5.16
CA VAL A 254 -1.49 -12.51 -4.51
C VAL A 254 -2.28 -11.63 -3.54
N ALA A 255 -3.47 -11.16 -3.93
CA ALA A 255 -4.34 -10.34 -3.09
C ALA A 255 -4.68 -11.03 -1.76
N GLU A 256 -5.03 -12.32 -1.78
CA GLU A 256 -5.36 -13.09 -0.57
C GLU A 256 -4.14 -13.25 0.36
N ALA A 257 -2.99 -13.62 -0.21
CA ALA A 257 -1.75 -13.77 0.56
C ALA A 257 -1.33 -12.44 1.22
N ILE A 258 -1.41 -11.34 0.49
CA ILE A 258 -1.14 -10.01 1.04
C ILE A 258 -2.13 -9.68 2.15
N ALA A 259 -3.43 -9.92 1.96
CA ALA A 259 -4.45 -9.63 2.96
C ALA A 259 -4.24 -10.41 4.27
N TYR A 260 -3.83 -11.67 4.18
CA TYR A 260 -3.45 -12.48 5.36
C TYR A 260 -2.24 -11.91 6.11
N LEU A 261 -1.19 -11.51 5.38
CA LEU A 261 0.01 -10.98 6.03
C LEU A 261 -0.20 -9.57 6.59
N LEU A 262 -1.02 -8.73 5.95
CA LEU A 262 -1.44 -7.44 6.51
C LEU A 262 -2.16 -7.60 7.84
N GLU A 263 -2.92 -8.67 8.03
CA GLU A 263 -3.54 -8.95 9.32
C GLU A 263 -2.51 -9.38 10.36
N ILE A 264 -1.44 -10.10 10.00
CA ILE A 264 -0.42 -10.60 10.94
C ILE A 264 0.66 -9.56 11.28
N LEU A 265 0.97 -8.62 10.40
CA LEU A 265 2.04 -7.64 10.61
C LEU A 265 1.92 -6.83 11.92
N PRO A 266 0.73 -6.40 12.38
CA PRO A 266 0.56 -5.76 13.69
C PRO A 266 1.06 -6.61 14.87
N ALA A 267 0.91 -7.94 14.80
CA ALA A 267 1.44 -8.84 15.82
C ALA A 267 2.98 -8.81 15.87
N LEU A 268 3.65 -8.69 14.72
CA LEU A 268 5.10 -8.55 14.66
C LEU A 268 5.53 -7.17 15.17
N THR A 269 4.82 -6.10 14.79
CA THR A 269 5.05 -4.74 15.33
C THR A 269 4.97 -4.76 16.86
N TYR A 270 3.95 -5.41 17.43
CA TYR A 270 3.81 -5.57 18.87
C TYR A 270 5.02 -6.29 19.49
N LEU A 271 5.43 -7.44 18.97
CA LEU A 271 6.61 -8.17 19.46
C LEU A 271 7.88 -7.30 19.39
N HIS A 272 8.07 -6.58 18.29
CA HIS A 272 9.23 -5.71 18.09
C HIS A 272 9.23 -4.56 19.10
N SER A 273 8.06 -4.00 19.44
CA SER A 273 7.91 -2.90 20.40
C SER A 273 8.31 -3.28 21.83
N ILE A 274 8.20 -4.56 22.18
CA ILE A 274 8.63 -5.11 23.49
C ILE A 274 10.00 -5.81 23.42
N GLY A 275 10.74 -5.62 22.33
CA GLY A 275 12.11 -6.12 22.18
C GLY A 275 12.22 -7.60 21.80
N LEU A 276 11.16 -8.20 21.25
CA LEU A 276 11.10 -9.60 20.82
C LEU A 276 11.08 -9.73 19.29
N VAL A 277 11.43 -10.92 18.79
CA VAL A 277 11.43 -11.32 17.38
C VAL A 277 10.75 -12.68 17.26
N TYR A 278 9.93 -12.90 16.22
CA TYR A 278 9.17 -14.13 16.05
C TYR A 278 9.99 -15.32 15.52
N ASN A 279 10.98 -15.05 14.65
CA ASN A 279 11.99 -15.98 14.12
C ASN A 279 11.52 -17.12 13.20
N ASP A 280 10.28 -17.60 13.30
CA ASP A 280 9.81 -18.76 12.53
C ASP A 280 8.48 -18.48 11.80
N LEU A 281 8.34 -17.31 11.18
CA LEU A 281 7.16 -16.99 10.38
C LEU A 281 7.16 -17.80 9.08
N LYS A 282 6.08 -18.56 8.86
CA LYS A 282 5.86 -19.43 7.70
C LYS A 282 4.38 -19.84 7.62
N PRO A 283 3.89 -20.34 6.46
CA PRO A 283 2.48 -20.70 6.30
C PRO A 283 1.93 -21.72 7.31
N GLU A 284 2.78 -22.58 7.88
CA GLU A 284 2.39 -23.54 8.91
C GLU A 284 2.00 -22.89 10.24
N ASN A 285 2.61 -21.74 10.55
CA ASN A 285 2.49 -21.09 11.85
C ASN A 285 1.45 -19.96 11.87
N ILE A 286 0.72 -19.79 10.76
CA ILE A 286 -0.38 -18.84 10.61
C ILE A 286 -1.67 -19.64 10.48
N MET A 287 -2.56 -19.55 11.46
CA MET A 287 -3.88 -20.18 11.46
C MET A 287 -4.98 -19.20 11.10
N LEU A 288 -5.82 -19.60 10.14
CA LEU A 288 -7.07 -18.95 9.76
C LEU A 288 -8.20 -19.55 10.60
N THR A 289 -8.77 -18.75 11.50
CA THR A 289 -9.95 -19.09 12.31
C THR A 289 -11.21 -18.48 11.70
N GLU A 290 -12.38 -18.79 12.26
CA GLU A 290 -13.65 -18.19 11.85
C GLU A 290 -13.63 -16.65 11.94
N GLU A 291 -12.92 -16.10 12.92
CA GLU A 291 -12.91 -14.66 13.22
C GLU A 291 -11.68 -13.92 12.71
N GLN A 292 -10.49 -14.48 12.89
CA GLN A 292 -9.21 -13.78 12.68
C GLN A 292 -8.08 -14.70 12.18
N LEU A 293 -6.90 -14.16 11.87
CA LEU A 293 -5.67 -14.94 11.79
C LEU A 293 -4.92 -14.90 13.14
N LYS A 294 -4.28 -16.02 13.48
CA LYS A 294 -3.42 -16.15 14.66
C LYS A 294 -2.07 -16.78 14.34
N LEU A 295 -1.03 -16.29 15.01
CA LEU A 295 0.28 -16.94 15.13
C LEU A 295 0.27 -17.96 16.25
N ILE A 296 0.73 -19.18 15.98
CA ILE A 296 0.44 -20.36 16.83
C ILE A 296 1.67 -21.06 17.42
N ASP A 297 2.88 -20.65 17.03
CA ASP A 297 4.12 -21.30 17.49
C ASP A 297 5.13 -20.28 18.00
N LEU A 298 5.11 -20.04 19.31
CA LEU A 298 6.02 -19.12 19.97
C LEU A 298 7.35 -19.77 20.39
N GLY A 299 7.59 -21.04 20.03
CA GLY A 299 8.78 -21.78 20.48
C GLY A 299 10.12 -21.21 20.02
N ALA A 300 10.11 -20.40 18.94
CA ALA A 300 11.29 -19.74 18.38
C ALA A 300 11.42 -18.27 18.80
N VAL A 301 10.44 -17.71 19.52
CA VAL A 301 10.45 -16.30 19.92
C VAL A 301 11.62 -16.03 20.84
N SER A 302 12.35 -14.96 20.58
CA SER A 302 13.51 -14.57 21.38
C SER A 302 13.68 -13.06 21.44
N ARG A 303 14.56 -12.59 22.32
CA ARG A 303 14.93 -11.17 22.38
C ARG A 303 15.74 -10.75 21.17
N ILE A 304 15.62 -9.49 20.77
CA ILE A 304 16.47 -8.88 19.74
C ILE A 304 17.95 -9.01 20.15
N ASN A 305 18.81 -9.36 19.19
CA ASN A 305 20.24 -9.59 19.35
C ASN A 305 20.60 -10.70 20.37
N SER A 306 19.68 -11.61 20.68
CA SER A 306 19.99 -12.76 21.53
C SER A 306 20.92 -13.75 20.82
N PHE A 307 21.89 -14.29 21.54
CA PHE A 307 22.77 -15.36 21.07
C PHE A 307 22.50 -16.65 21.87
N GLY A 308 22.61 -17.81 21.21
CA GLY A 308 22.25 -19.10 21.79
C GLY A 308 21.70 -20.04 20.71
N TYR A 309 20.65 -20.80 21.04
CA TYR A 309 19.94 -21.62 20.05
C TYR A 309 19.11 -20.75 19.11
N LEU A 310 19.61 -20.56 17.88
CA LEU A 310 18.90 -19.84 16.82
C LEU A 310 17.90 -20.77 16.13
N TYR A 311 16.66 -20.75 16.60
CA TYR A 311 15.56 -21.51 15.99
C TYR A 311 15.06 -20.83 14.72
N GLY A 312 14.62 -21.63 13.75
CA GLY A 312 14.02 -21.17 12.50
C GLY A 312 14.02 -22.25 11.42
N THR A 313 13.18 -22.09 10.41
CA THR A 313 13.07 -23.05 9.31
C THR A 313 13.98 -22.65 8.14
N PRO A 314 14.95 -23.50 7.75
CA PRO A 314 15.77 -23.25 6.56
C PRO A 314 14.92 -23.07 5.30
N GLY A 315 15.22 -22.03 4.52
CA GLY A 315 14.44 -21.60 3.35
C GLY A 315 13.46 -20.45 3.66
N PHE A 316 13.22 -20.15 4.94
CA PHE A 316 12.50 -18.95 5.42
C PHE A 316 13.38 -18.03 6.25
N GLN A 317 14.26 -18.60 7.09
CA GLN A 317 15.14 -17.86 7.99
C GLN A 317 16.14 -16.99 7.24
N ALA A 318 16.42 -15.80 7.77
CA ALA A 318 17.38 -14.86 7.20
C ALA A 318 18.83 -15.40 7.23
N PRO A 319 19.62 -15.20 6.15
CA PRO A 319 20.95 -15.79 6.02
C PRO A 319 21.96 -15.24 7.04
N GLU A 320 21.79 -14.00 7.49
CA GLU A 320 22.71 -13.33 8.41
C GLU A 320 22.43 -13.58 9.90
N ILE A 321 21.37 -14.34 10.24
CA ILE A 321 20.93 -14.52 11.64
C ILE A 321 22.05 -15.07 12.54
N VAL A 322 22.94 -15.91 12.02
CA VAL A 322 24.09 -16.46 12.75
C VAL A 322 25.10 -15.37 13.13
N ARG A 323 25.18 -14.30 12.32
CA ARG A 323 26.09 -13.16 12.53
C ARG A 323 25.47 -12.08 13.40
N THR A 324 24.19 -11.76 13.19
CA THR A 324 23.53 -10.63 13.86
C THR A 324 22.77 -11.04 15.12
N GLY A 325 22.45 -12.33 15.26
CA GLY A 325 21.31 -12.76 16.06
C GLY A 325 19.97 -12.34 15.43
N PRO A 326 18.85 -12.64 16.11
CA PRO A 326 17.50 -12.21 15.74
C PRO A 326 17.36 -10.69 15.72
N THR A 327 16.79 -10.13 14.66
CA THR A 327 16.52 -8.70 14.56
C THR A 327 15.17 -8.46 13.88
N ILE A 328 14.68 -7.21 13.91
CA ILE A 328 13.51 -6.80 13.12
C ILE A 328 13.72 -7.18 11.64
N ALA A 329 14.91 -6.93 11.10
CA ALA A 329 15.24 -7.25 9.71
C ALA A 329 15.18 -8.75 9.40
N THR A 330 15.46 -9.64 10.37
CA THR A 330 15.32 -11.09 10.16
C THR A 330 13.85 -11.51 10.10
N ASP A 331 12.97 -10.90 10.90
CA ASP A 331 11.52 -11.14 10.78
C ASP A 331 10.97 -10.61 9.45
N ILE A 332 11.36 -9.40 9.02
CA ILE A 332 10.97 -8.85 7.70
C ILE A 332 11.34 -9.80 6.55
N TYR A 333 12.52 -10.42 6.62
CA TYR A 333 12.92 -11.46 5.66
C TYR A 333 11.94 -12.63 5.65
N THR A 334 11.56 -13.14 6.82
CA THR A 334 10.59 -14.25 6.92
C THR A 334 9.20 -13.86 6.39
N VAL A 335 8.77 -12.59 6.50
CA VAL A 335 7.53 -12.10 5.86
C VAL A 335 7.63 -12.20 4.34
N GLY A 336 8.72 -11.71 3.76
CA GLY A 336 8.96 -11.81 2.31
C GLY A 336 9.01 -13.26 1.83
N ARG A 337 9.69 -14.15 2.56
CA ARG A 337 9.73 -15.59 2.26
C ARG A 337 8.37 -16.27 2.41
N THR A 338 7.57 -15.87 3.39
CA THR A 338 6.22 -16.38 3.60
C THR A 338 5.31 -16.00 2.45
N LEU A 339 5.29 -14.73 2.05
CA LEU A 339 4.54 -14.27 0.87
C LEU A 339 4.96 -15.06 -0.39
N ALA A 340 6.27 -15.14 -0.64
CA ALA A 340 6.79 -15.88 -1.80
C ALA A 340 6.38 -17.36 -1.80
N ALA A 341 6.39 -18.02 -0.64
CA ALA A 341 6.00 -19.43 -0.53
C ALA A 341 4.49 -19.64 -0.79
N LEU A 342 3.65 -18.68 -0.39
CA LEU A 342 2.19 -18.71 -0.59
C LEU A 342 1.80 -18.46 -2.06
N THR A 343 2.52 -17.60 -2.78
CA THR A 343 2.09 -17.11 -4.10
C THR A 343 2.92 -17.64 -5.27
N LEU A 344 4.18 -18.04 -5.05
CA LEU A 344 5.10 -18.41 -6.13
C LEU A 344 5.41 -19.91 -6.16
N ASN A 345 5.80 -20.39 -7.34
CA ASN A 345 6.31 -21.75 -7.54
C ASN A 345 7.81 -21.83 -7.23
N LEU A 346 8.14 -21.65 -5.95
CA LEU A 346 9.53 -21.69 -5.48
C LEU A 346 10.17 -23.05 -5.69
N ARG A 347 11.41 -23.06 -6.19
CA ARG A 347 12.22 -24.27 -6.33
C ARG A 347 12.57 -24.84 -4.95
N THR A 348 12.47 -26.15 -4.81
CA THR A 348 12.86 -26.86 -3.58
C THR A 348 14.08 -27.75 -3.81
N ARG A 349 15.01 -27.75 -2.85
CA ARG A 349 16.14 -28.69 -2.78
C ARG A 349 16.17 -29.32 -1.39
N ASN A 350 16.19 -30.65 -1.32
CA ASN A 350 16.13 -31.41 -0.07
C ASN A 350 14.94 -31.02 0.85
N GLY A 351 13.76 -30.76 0.24
CA GLY A 351 12.55 -30.38 0.97
C GLY A 351 12.55 -28.94 1.51
N ARG A 352 13.53 -28.11 1.14
CA ARG A 352 13.65 -26.70 1.55
C ARG A 352 13.55 -25.79 0.34
N TYR A 353 12.94 -24.61 0.48
CA TYR A 353 12.97 -23.61 -0.58
C TYR A 353 14.38 -23.08 -0.78
N VAL A 354 14.78 -22.91 -2.04
CA VAL A 354 16.04 -22.26 -2.40
C VAL A 354 15.94 -20.76 -2.15
N ASP A 355 17.06 -20.14 -1.76
CA ASP A 355 17.14 -18.70 -1.52
C ASP A 355 16.88 -17.89 -2.80
N GLY A 356 16.48 -16.63 -2.62
CA GLY A 356 16.14 -15.73 -3.71
C GLY A 356 14.75 -16.00 -4.32
N LEU A 357 14.44 -15.26 -5.37
CA LEU A 357 13.20 -15.35 -6.13
C LEU A 357 13.49 -15.87 -7.54
N PRO A 358 12.56 -16.60 -8.18
CA PRO A 358 12.69 -17.00 -9.58
C PRO A 358 12.73 -15.79 -10.53
N ASP A 359 13.70 -15.74 -11.44
CA ASP A 359 13.92 -14.60 -12.35
C ASP A 359 12.76 -14.39 -13.36
N ASP A 360 12.19 -15.48 -13.87
CA ASP A 360 11.15 -15.48 -14.92
C ASP A 360 9.78 -15.99 -14.43
N ASP A 361 9.38 -15.58 -13.23
CA ASP A 361 8.08 -15.99 -12.68
C ASP A 361 6.92 -15.15 -13.25
N PRO A 362 5.86 -15.79 -13.77
CA PRO A 362 4.72 -15.09 -14.37
C PRO A 362 3.97 -14.20 -13.38
N VAL A 363 3.92 -14.56 -12.09
CA VAL A 363 3.28 -13.75 -11.05
C VAL A 363 4.05 -12.45 -10.84
N LEU A 364 5.39 -12.53 -10.80
CA LEU A 364 6.25 -11.36 -10.60
C LEU A 364 6.25 -10.43 -11.83
N LYS A 365 6.08 -10.99 -13.04
CA LYS A 365 5.90 -10.19 -14.27
C LYS A 365 4.55 -9.50 -14.32
N ASN A 366 3.49 -10.15 -13.82
CA ASN A 366 2.16 -9.58 -13.78
C ASN A 366 2.01 -8.49 -12.71
N TYR A 367 2.70 -8.61 -11.58
CA TYR A 367 2.63 -7.68 -10.45
C TYR A 367 4.03 -7.13 -10.08
N ASP A 368 4.51 -6.13 -10.82
CA ASP A 368 5.87 -5.56 -10.68
C ASP A 368 6.18 -5.08 -9.24
N SER A 369 5.30 -4.26 -8.66
CA SER A 369 5.43 -3.74 -7.30
C SER A 369 5.50 -4.84 -6.24
N PHE A 370 4.74 -5.93 -6.41
CA PHE A 370 4.82 -7.09 -5.53
C PHE A 370 6.18 -7.77 -5.64
N GLY A 371 6.73 -7.91 -6.85
CA GLY A 371 8.09 -8.42 -7.04
C GLY A 371 9.16 -7.54 -6.39
N ARG A 372 9.07 -6.21 -6.52
CA ARG A 372 9.97 -5.27 -5.84
C ARG A 372 9.87 -5.37 -4.32
N LEU A 373 8.66 -5.47 -3.79
CA LEU A 373 8.42 -5.67 -2.35
C LEU A 373 9.07 -6.94 -1.83
N LEU A 374 8.91 -8.07 -2.53
CA LEU A 374 9.56 -9.33 -2.15
C LEU A 374 11.09 -9.22 -2.20
N ARG A 375 11.65 -8.57 -3.23
CA ARG A 375 13.10 -8.34 -3.32
C ARG A 375 13.61 -7.49 -2.16
N ARG A 376 12.95 -6.37 -1.84
CA ARG A 376 13.32 -5.53 -0.69
C ARG A 376 13.22 -6.30 0.63
N ALA A 377 12.13 -7.02 0.87
CA ALA A 377 11.95 -7.80 2.09
C ALA A 377 13.02 -8.90 2.24
N THR A 378 13.42 -9.53 1.13
CA THR A 378 14.37 -10.66 1.11
C THR A 378 15.80 -10.29 0.73
N ASP A 379 16.16 -9.00 0.79
CA ASP A 379 17.51 -8.55 0.42
C ASP A 379 18.57 -9.22 1.32
N PRO A 380 19.69 -9.74 0.77
CA PRO A 380 20.76 -10.32 1.58
C PRO A 380 21.38 -9.36 2.59
N ASP A 381 21.40 -8.04 2.31
CA ASP A 381 21.83 -7.02 3.27
C ASP A 381 20.62 -6.59 4.13
N PRO A 382 20.62 -6.87 5.45
CA PRO A 382 19.51 -6.51 6.33
C PRO A 382 19.21 -5.00 6.35
N ARG A 383 20.19 -4.15 6.02
CA ARG A 383 20.03 -2.68 6.00
C ARG A 383 19.23 -2.17 4.80
N ARG A 384 19.02 -2.99 3.78
CA ARG A 384 18.24 -2.65 2.57
C ARG A 384 16.77 -3.05 2.70
N ARG A 385 16.43 -3.87 3.69
CA ARG A 385 15.06 -4.31 3.96
C ARG A 385 14.19 -3.17 4.51
N PHE A 386 12.91 -3.44 4.71
CA PHE A 386 12.04 -2.52 5.46
C PHE A 386 12.54 -2.36 6.88
N SER A 387 12.53 -1.13 7.40
CA SER A 387 13.11 -0.80 8.71
C SER A 387 12.25 -1.32 9.85
N THR A 388 10.92 -1.35 9.63
CA THR A 388 9.92 -1.82 10.60
C THR A 388 8.82 -2.63 9.90
N ALA A 389 8.09 -3.44 10.68
CA ALA A 389 6.90 -4.14 10.20
C ALA A 389 5.78 -3.16 9.76
N ASP A 390 5.65 -2.01 10.42
CA ASP A 390 4.69 -0.97 10.02
C ASP A 390 5.05 -0.32 8.67
N GLU A 391 6.34 -0.03 8.43
CA GLU A 391 6.80 0.48 7.13
C GLU A 391 6.46 -0.52 6.01
N MET A 392 6.72 -1.81 6.26
CA MET A 392 6.35 -2.88 5.32
C MET A 392 4.84 -2.96 5.14
N SER A 393 4.04 -2.84 6.20
CA SER A 393 2.57 -2.87 6.15
C SER A 393 1.99 -1.77 5.28
N ALA A 394 2.49 -0.54 5.42
CA ALA A 394 2.06 0.59 4.60
C ALA A 394 2.35 0.36 3.10
N GLN A 395 3.56 -0.13 2.78
CA GLN A 395 3.93 -0.44 1.39
C GLN A 395 3.15 -1.63 0.84
N LEU A 396 2.93 -2.66 1.65
CA LEU A 396 2.16 -3.85 1.30
C LEU A 396 0.68 -3.52 1.03
N MET A 397 0.10 -2.55 1.75
CA MET A 397 -1.24 -2.03 1.48
C MET A 397 -1.31 -1.28 0.14
N GLY A 398 -0.29 -0.49 -0.21
CA GLY A 398 -0.18 0.15 -1.54
C GLY A 398 -0.14 -0.89 -2.66
N VAL A 399 0.69 -1.93 -2.49
CA VAL A 399 0.75 -3.06 -3.44
C VAL A 399 -0.58 -3.81 -3.51
N LEU A 400 -1.29 -4.02 -2.40
CA LEU A 400 -2.61 -4.66 -2.41
C LEU A 400 -3.62 -3.89 -3.26
N ARG A 401 -3.64 -2.56 -3.12
CA ARG A 401 -4.52 -1.70 -3.92
C ARG A 401 -4.26 -1.85 -5.41
N GLU A 402 -2.98 -1.89 -5.81
CA GLU A 402 -2.57 -2.09 -7.20
C GLU A 402 -3.00 -3.48 -7.73
N VAL A 403 -2.74 -4.54 -6.98
CA VAL A 403 -3.12 -5.92 -7.35
C VAL A 403 -4.64 -6.03 -7.52
N VAL A 404 -5.41 -5.58 -6.52
CA VAL A 404 -6.88 -5.65 -6.56
C VAL A 404 -7.45 -4.79 -7.68
N ALA A 405 -6.90 -3.59 -7.91
CA ALA A 405 -7.33 -2.73 -9.00
C ALA A 405 -7.07 -3.35 -10.37
N GLN A 406 -5.91 -3.97 -10.56
CA GLN A 406 -5.54 -4.67 -11.79
C GLN A 406 -6.45 -5.89 -12.04
N ASP A 407 -6.73 -6.69 -11.02
CA ASP A 407 -7.52 -7.93 -11.15
C ASP A 407 -9.02 -7.66 -11.32
N THR A 408 -9.55 -6.61 -10.67
CA THR A 408 -10.98 -6.30 -10.68
C THR A 408 -11.37 -5.24 -11.72
N GLY A 409 -10.42 -4.47 -12.23
CA GLY A 409 -10.69 -3.30 -13.08
C GLY A 409 -11.33 -2.12 -12.34
N ILE A 410 -11.40 -2.18 -11.00
CA ILE A 410 -12.00 -1.12 -10.16
C ILE A 410 -10.90 -0.39 -9.40
N PRO A 411 -10.75 0.93 -9.57
CA PRO A 411 -9.75 1.72 -8.85
C PRO A 411 -9.87 1.60 -7.33
N ARG A 412 -8.71 1.53 -6.65
CA ARG A 412 -8.58 1.40 -5.19
C ARG A 412 -7.72 2.55 -4.65
N PRO A 413 -8.22 3.79 -4.67
CA PRO A 413 -7.44 4.94 -4.23
C PRO A 413 -7.09 4.85 -2.75
N GLY A 414 -5.96 5.45 -2.38
CA GLY A 414 -5.50 5.51 -1.01
C GLY A 414 -4.56 6.68 -0.79
N LEU A 415 -4.53 7.20 0.44
CA LEU A 415 -3.56 8.21 0.83
C LEU A 415 -2.23 7.54 1.14
N SER A 416 -1.16 8.11 0.58
CA SER A 416 0.21 7.71 0.87
C SER A 416 0.62 8.21 2.25
N THR A 417 1.46 7.43 2.93
CA THR A 417 2.13 7.82 4.18
C THR A 417 3.56 8.32 3.93
N VAL A 418 4.03 8.32 2.68
CA VAL A 418 5.40 8.68 2.27
C VAL A 418 5.42 9.94 1.41
N PHE A 419 4.42 10.11 0.54
CA PHE A 419 4.31 11.22 -0.40
C PHE A 419 3.01 12.01 -0.21
N SER A 420 3.03 13.28 -0.60
CA SER A 420 1.81 14.08 -0.74
C SER A 420 0.92 13.55 -1.86
N PRO A 421 -0.36 13.95 -1.93
CA PRO A 421 -1.12 13.88 -3.17
C PRO A 421 -0.43 14.68 -4.29
N SER A 422 -0.83 14.44 -5.54
CA SER A 422 -0.40 15.27 -6.68
C SER A 422 -0.80 16.72 -6.43
N ARG A 423 0.15 17.64 -6.68
CA ARG A 423 -0.02 19.07 -6.38
C ARG A 423 -0.75 19.82 -7.49
N SER A 424 -0.64 19.29 -8.71
CA SER A 424 -1.32 19.77 -9.91
C SER A 424 -1.45 18.61 -10.91
N THR A 425 -1.88 18.91 -12.12
CA THR A 425 -1.88 18.01 -13.26
C THR A 425 -0.84 18.46 -14.28
N PHE A 426 -0.37 17.54 -15.13
CA PHE A 426 0.51 17.83 -16.25
C PHE A 426 0.04 17.11 -17.51
N GLY A 427 0.34 17.68 -18.68
CA GLY A 427 0.07 17.06 -19.97
C GLY A 427 -1.42 16.97 -20.34
N VAL A 428 -2.30 17.70 -19.65
CA VAL A 428 -3.76 17.58 -19.84
C VAL A 428 -4.21 18.26 -21.13
N ASP A 429 -3.72 19.47 -21.40
CA ASP A 429 -4.19 20.30 -22.50
C ASP A 429 -3.39 20.15 -23.79
N LEU A 430 -2.34 19.31 -23.84
CA LEU A 430 -1.37 19.28 -24.93
C LEU A 430 -2.02 19.07 -26.30
N LEU A 431 -2.85 18.03 -26.45
CA LEU A 431 -3.42 17.66 -27.74
C LEU A 431 -4.52 18.64 -28.18
N VAL A 432 -5.32 19.14 -27.25
CA VAL A 432 -6.38 20.10 -27.56
C VAL A 432 -5.83 21.51 -27.80
N ALA A 433 -4.68 21.86 -27.21
CA ALA A 433 -4.00 23.14 -27.45
C ALA A 433 -3.58 23.29 -28.92
N HIS A 434 -3.23 22.19 -29.61
CA HIS A 434 -2.95 22.23 -31.05
C HIS A 434 -4.13 22.72 -31.90
N THR A 435 -5.36 22.65 -31.36
CA THR A 435 -6.56 23.17 -32.02
C THR A 435 -6.81 24.65 -31.76
N ASP A 436 -6.04 25.31 -30.88
CA ASP A 436 -6.17 26.74 -30.57
C ASP A 436 -5.81 27.62 -31.80
N VAL A 437 -5.15 27.06 -32.82
CA VAL A 437 -4.93 27.70 -34.14
C VAL A 437 -6.24 28.14 -34.81
N TYR A 438 -7.34 27.43 -34.57
CA TYR A 438 -8.65 27.83 -35.07
C TYR A 438 -9.16 29.12 -34.42
N LEU A 439 -8.73 29.40 -33.19
CA LEU A 439 -9.16 30.56 -32.41
C LEU A 439 -8.29 31.79 -32.68
N ASP A 440 -6.95 31.66 -32.73
CA ASP A 440 -6.04 32.81 -32.80
C ASP A 440 -5.14 32.89 -34.05
N GLY A 441 -5.06 31.79 -34.82
CA GLY A 441 -4.24 31.70 -36.04
C GLY A 441 -2.75 31.51 -35.79
N GLN A 442 -2.34 31.21 -34.55
CA GLN A 442 -0.96 30.96 -34.19
C GLN A 442 -0.62 29.48 -34.31
N VAL A 443 0.68 29.18 -34.48
CA VAL A 443 1.15 27.81 -34.50
C VAL A 443 1.22 27.32 -33.06
N HIS A 444 0.39 26.34 -32.75
CA HIS A 444 0.35 25.65 -31.46
C HIS A 444 1.04 24.30 -31.58
N SER A 445 2.19 24.16 -30.93
CA SER A 445 2.99 22.93 -30.92
C SER A 445 3.47 22.63 -29.51
N GLU A 446 2.57 22.75 -28.55
CA GLU A 446 2.80 22.48 -27.14
C GLU A 446 3.33 21.05 -26.97
N ARG A 447 4.36 20.93 -26.15
CA ARG A 447 4.98 19.66 -25.76
C ARG A 447 4.99 19.58 -24.25
N LEU A 448 4.97 18.36 -23.74
CA LEU A 448 5.19 18.12 -22.32
C LEU A 448 6.55 18.71 -21.91
N THR A 449 6.58 19.40 -20.77
CA THR A 449 7.82 20.00 -20.26
C THR A 449 8.15 19.46 -18.87
N ALA A 450 9.45 19.31 -18.59
CA ALA A 450 9.92 18.89 -17.26
C ALA A 450 9.41 19.83 -16.17
N ARG A 451 9.34 21.15 -16.43
CA ARG A 451 8.84 22.13 -15.46
C ARG A 451 7.38 21.88 -15.05
N GLU A 452 6.52 21.61 -16.02
CA GLU A 452 5.11 21.28 -15.76
C GLU A 452 5.01 20.02 -14.88
N ILE A 453 5.76 18.96 -15.22
CA ILE A 453 5.81 17.71 -14.44
C ILE A 453 6.28 17.98 -13.01
N VAL A 454 7.42 18.66 -12.82
CA VAL A 454 7.98 18.91 -11.49
C VAL A 454 6.99 19.62 -10.57
N THR A 455 6.32 20.66 -11.05
CA THR A 455 5.34 21.41 -10.26
C THR A 455 4.08 20.60 -9.90
N ALA A 456 3.77 19.57 -10.67
CA ALA A 456 2.62 18.70 -10.47
C ALA A 456 2.92 17.45 -9.63
N LEU A 457 4.16 16.95 -9.68
CA LEU A 457 4.56 15.72 -8.98
C LEU A 457 4.27 15.80 -7.47
N PRO A 458 3.86 14.67 -6.87
CA PRO A 458 3.91 14.46 -5.42
C PRO A 458 5.29 14.77 -4.83
N VAL A 459 5.32 15.17 -3.57
CA VAL A 459 6.58 15.41 -2.85
C VAL A 459 6.67 14.54 -1.60
N PRO A 460 7.88 14.15 -1.17
CA PRO A 460 8.08 13.47 0.11
C PRO A 460 7.44 14.24 1.26
N LEU A 461 6.74 13.52 2.15
CA LEU A 461 6.21 14.10 3.38
C LEU A 461 7.36 14.46 4.33
N VAL A 462 7.19 15.58 5.03
CA VAL A 462 8.12 16.07 6.06
C VAL A 462 8.14 15.08 7.22
N ASP A 463 9.34 14.69 7.66
CA ASP A 463 9.50 13.90 8.87
C ASP A 463 9.01 14.69 10.10
N PRO A 464 7.97 14.22 10.83
CA PRO A 464 7.47 14.91 12.01
C PRO A 464 8.47 14.93 13.17
N ALA A 465 9.52 14.11 13.15
CA ALA A 465 10.57 14.10 14.15
C ALA A 465 11.69 15.14 13.88
N ASP A 466 11.67 15.83 12.73
CA ASP A 466 12.65 16.88 12.41
C ASP A 466 12.38 18.16 13.21
N VAL A 467 13.44 18.79 13.72
CA VAL A 467 13.36 20.02 14.54
C VAL A 467 12.67 21.19 13.83
N ALA A 468 12.69 21.23 12.50
CA ALA A 468 12.03 22.28 11.71
C ALA A 468 10.58 21.95 11.33
N ALA A 469 10.05 20.75 11.66
CA ALA A 469 8.72 20.32 11.24
C ALA A 469 7.60 21.32 11.57
N PRO A 470 7.54 21.98 12.75
CA PRO A 470 6.50 22.96 13.05
C PRO A 470 6.53 24.19 12.11
N VAL A 471 7.73 24.69 11.79
CA VAL A 471 7.93 25.84 10.88
C VAL A 471 7.57 25.45 9.44
N LEU A 472 7.89 24.21 9.04
CA LEU A 472 7.57 23.70 7.71
C LEU A 472 6.06 23.49 7.51
N GLN A 473 5.33 23.09 8.54
CA GLN A 473 3.87 23.01 8.47
C GLN A 473 3.22 24.39 8.21
N ALA A 474 3.76 25.46 8.81
CA ALA A 474 3.26 26.81 8.60
C ALA A 474 3.50 27.34 7.18
N THR A 475 4.47 26.79 6.45
CA THR A 475 4.84 27.22 5.09
C THR A 475 4.26 26.33 3.98
N VAL A 476 3.45 25.32 4.32
CA VAL A 476 2.97 24.31 3.36
C VAL A 476 2.10 24.90 2.23
N LEU A 477 1.41 26.02 2.48
CA LEU A 477 0.54 26.70 1.51
C LEU A 477 1.25 27.87 0.78
N SER A 478 2.50 28.16 1.13
CA SER A 478 3.25 29.29 0.58
C SER A 478 3.72 29.01 -0.86
N GLN A 479 3.71 30.04 -1.70
CA GLN A 479 4.31 29.98 -3.04
C GLN A 479 5.84 29.84 -2.94
N PRO A 480 6.53 29.23 -3.93
CA PRO A 480 7.94 28.91 -3.81
C PRO A 480 8.86 30.08 -3.37
N VAL A 481 8.63 31.29 -3.87
CA VAL A 481 9.40 32.48 -3.47
C VAL A 481 9.14 32.86 -2.00
N GLN A 482 7.87 32.90 -1.59
CA GLN A 482 7.50 33.15 -0.19
C GLN A 482 8.04 32.09 0.75
N THR A 483 8.07 30.83 0.32
CA THR A 483 8.69 29.74 1.08
C THR A 483 10.18 30.02 1.30
N LEU A 484 10.93 30.36 0.25
CA LEU A 484 12.36 30.68 0.38
C LEU A 484 12.62 31.89 1.29
N ASP A 485 11.79 32.93 1.19
CA ASP A 485 11.91 34.11 2.05
C ASP A 485 11.60 33.79 3.52
N SER A 486 10.54 33.00 3.77
CA SER A 486 10.15 32.56 5.12
C SER A 486 11.21 31.67 5.76
N LEU A 487 11.78 30.72 4.99
CA LEU A 487 12.84 29.83 5.49
C LEU A 487 14.15 30.59 5.73
N ARG A 488 14.47 31.57 4.86
CA ARG A 488 15.61 32.45 5.09
C ARG A 488 15.42 33.28 6.36
N ALA A 489 14.23 33.84 6.57
CA ALA A 489 13.89 34.56 7.79
C ALA A 489 13.99 33.64 9.03
N ALA A 490 13.45 32.42 8.97
CA ALA A 490 13.54 31.45 10.06
C ALA A 490 14.99 31.06 10.40
N ARG A 491 15.89 31.00 9.40
CA ARG A 491 17.31 30.67 9.61
C ARG A 491 18.14 31.85 10.15
N HIS A 492 17.80 33.07 9.77
CA HIS A 492 18.52 34.28 10.17
C HIS A 492 17.87 35.03 11.35
N GLY A 493 16.68 34.60 11.78
CA GLY A 493 16.03 35.06 12.99
C GLY A 493 16.84 34.65 14.21
N SER A 494 17.44 35.64 14.86
CA SER A 494 17.98 35.54 16.21
C SER A 494 16.86 35.07 17.15
N LEU A 495 17.00 33.88 17.74
CA LEU A 495 16.37 33.43 18.98
C LEU A 495 14.94 33.96 19.23
N ASP A 496 13.90 33.15 18.98
CA ASP A 496 12.60 33.40 19.59
C ASP A 496 12.12 32.16 20.38
N ALA A 497 12.03 32.36 21.70
CA ALA A 497 11.43 31.58 22.78
C ALA A 497 11.97 30.17 23.15
N ASP A 498 12.27 29.27 22.21
CA ASP A 498 12.41 27.82 22.55
C ASP A 498 13.80 27.18 22.35
N GLY A 499 14.83 27.96 21.95
CA GLY A 499 16.21 27.47 21.91
C GLY A 499 16.51 26.35 20.88
N ILE A 500 15.68 26.22 19.83
CA ILE A 500 15.83 25.17 18.81
C ILE A 500 16.91 25.57 17.79
N GLU A 501 18.03 24.84 17.75
CA GLU A 501 19.05 24.99 16.71
C GLU A 501 18.59 24.39 15.37
N VAL A 502 17.92 25.21 14.56
CA VAL A 502 17.41 24.81 13.23
C VAL A 502 18.52 24.39 12.25
N ALA A 503 19.79 24.67 12.57
CA ALA A 503 20.95 24.27 11.78
C ALA A 503 21.09 22.74 11.63
N GLU A 504 20.58 21.95 12.58
CA GLU A 504 20.62 20.49 12.54
C GLU A 504 19.52 19.88 11.65
N SER A 505 18.52 20.67 11.24
CA SER A 505 17.40 20.20 10.42
C SER A 505 17.88 19.63 9.08
N ILE A 506 17.30 18.49 8.70
CA ILE A 506 17.43 17.88 7.38
C ILE A 506 16.28 18.34 6.49
N GLU A 507 15.08 18.52 7.06
CA GLU A 507 13.88 18.86 6.28
C GLU A 507 13.87 20.32 5.79
N LEU A 508 14.47 21.26 6.53
CA LEU A 508 14.57 22.67 6.09
C LEU A 508 15.32 22.82 4.75
N PRO A 509 16.56 22.33 4.59
CA PRO A 509 17.25 22.42 3.30
C PRO A 509 16.53 21.65 2.19
N LEU A 510 15.83 20.54 2.49
CA LEU A 510 15.01 19.83 1.51
C LEU A 510 13.82 20.66 1.04
N MET A 511 13.18 21.43 1.92
CA MET A 511 12.11 22.35 1.53
C MET A 511 12.65 23.51 0.67
N GLU A 512 13.84 24.04 0.96
CA GLU A 512 14.50 25.04 0.10
C GLU A 512 14.81 24.45 -1.30
N VAL A 513 15.33 23.22 -1.36
CA VAL A 513 15.58 22.51 -2.61
C VAL A 513 14.29 22.36 -3.41
N ARG A 514 13.19 21.91 -2.79
CA ARG A 514 11.88 21.81 -3.43
C ARG A 514 11.44 23.14 -4.04
N ALA A 515 11.49 24.23 -3.28
CA ALA A 515 11.09 25.54 -3.76
C ALA A 515 11.98 26.03 -4.93
N LEU A 516 13.28 25.75 -4.90
CA LEU A 516 14.19 26.07 -5.99
C LEU A 516 13.89 25.25 -7.27
N LEU A 517 13.58 23.96 -7.12
CA LEU A 517 13.21 23.09 -8.24
C LEU A 517 11.87 23.53 -8.87
N ASP A 518 10.88 23.91 -8.06
CA ASP A 518 9.61 24.48 -8.55
C ASP A 518 9.84 25.80 -9.34
N LEU A 519 10.86 26.57 -8.99
CA LEU A 519 11.29 27.78 -9.71
C LEU A 519 12.18 27.49 -10.93
N GLY A 520 12.67 26.25 -11.09
CA GLY A 520 13.62 25.86 -12.13
C GLY A 520 15.08 26.25 -11.86
N ASP A 521 15.43 26.67 -10.63
CA ASP A 521 16.81 27.01 -10.25
C ASP A 521 17.59 25.75 -9.83
N VAL A 522 17.85 24.90 -10.83
CA VAL A 522 18.48 23.58 -10.63
C VAL A 522 19.89 23.72 -10.04
N ALA A 523 20.67 24.69 -10.49
CA ALA A 523 22.06 24.87 -10.03
C ALA A 523 22.17 25.21 -8.54
N LYS A 524 21.21 25.97 -7.97
CA LYS A 524 21.16 26.18 -6.52
C LYS A 524 20.62 24.97 -5.78
N ALA A 525 19.62 24.29 -6.34
CA ALA A 525 19.04 23.09 -5.76
C ALA A 525 20.08 21.97 -5.62
N THR A 526 20.82 21.66 -6.69
CA THR A 526 21.86 20.61 -6.70
C THR A 526 22.96 20.90 -5.70
N ARG A 527 23.48 22.14 -5.64
CA ARG A 527 24.49 22.51 -4.63
C ARG A 527 24.00 22.26 -3.20
N LYS A 528 22.75 22.63 -2.89
CA LYS A 528 22.17 22.36 -1.57
C LYS A 528 21.99 20.88 -1.29
N LEU A 529 21.64 20.09 -2.30
CA LEU A 529 21.56 18.63 -2.18
C LEU A 529 22.92 18.01 -1.90
N ASP A 530 23.97 18.44 -2.61
CA ASP A 530 25.33 17.96 -2.41
C ASP A 530 25.86 18.33 -1.02
N ASP A 531 25.69 19.60 -0.61
CA ASP A 531 26.06 20.08 0.73
C ASP A 531 25.36 19.26 1.84
N LEU A 532 24.07 18.93 1.64
CA LEU A 532 23.32 18.11 2.59
C LEU A 532 23.78 16.65 2.57
N ALA A 533 24.06 16.11 1.38
CA ALA A 533 24.52 14.73 1.19
C ALA A 533 25.89 14.49 1.83
N GLU A 534 26.80 15.48 1.84
CA GLU A 534 28.07 15.39 2.57
C GLU A 534 27.87 15.18 4.07
N ARG A 535 26.80 15.74 4.64
CA ARG A 535 26.49 15.63 6.07
C ARG A 535 25.74 14.35 6.44
N VAL A 536 24.74 13.95 5.65
CA VAL A 536 23.80 12.86 6.05
C VAL A 536 23.79 11.66 5.09
N GLY A 537 24.61 11.69 4.04
CA GLY A 537 24.60 10.72 2.96
C GLY A 537 23.41 10.88 2.01
N TRP A 538 23.43 10.11 0.92
CA TRP A 538 22.33 10.05 -0.06
C TRP A 538 21.14 9.24 0.48
N ARG A 539 20.35 9.84 1.38
CA ARG A 539 19.07 9.27 1.81
C ARG A 539 18.04 9.36 0.67
N TRP A 540 17.03 8.51 0.71
CA TRP A 540 16.04 8.41 -0.38
C TRP A 540 15.35 9.74 -0.75
N ARG A 541 15.11 10.65 0.20
CA ARG A 541 14.54 11.99 -0.08
C ARG A 541 15.49 12.85 -0.93
N LEU A 542 16.81 12.77 -0.66
CA LEU A 542 17.81 13.46 -1.48
C LEU A 542 17.88 12.83 -2.87
N VAL A 543 17.81 11.50 -2.97
CA VAL A 543 17.75 10.77 -4.24
C VAL A 543 16.52 11.18 -5.06
N TRP A 544 15.34 11.32 -4.42
CA TRP A 544 14.14 11.84 -5.06
C TRP A 544 14.35 13.23 -5.66
N TYR A 545 14.82 14.19 -4.87
CA TYR A 545 15.03 15.56 -5.37
C TYR A 545 16.17 15.67 -6.38
N ARG A 546 17.17 14.77 -6.30
CA ARG A 546 18.19 14.62 -7.34
C ARG A 546 17.59 14.16 -8.66
N ALA A 547 16.71 13.16 -8.64
CA ALA A 547 16.00 12.71 -9.83
C ALA A 547 15.13 13.82 -10.44
N VAL A 548 14.46 14.63 -9.60
CA VAL A 548 13.70 15.82 -10.04
C VAL A 548 14.61 16.88 -10.68
N ALA A 549 15.81 17.10 -10.13
CA ALA A 549 16.80 18.00 -10.71
C ALA A 549 17.28 17.50 -12.08
N GLU A 550 17.60 16.21 -12.19
CA GLU A 550 18.06 15.56 -13.42
C GLU A 550 16.99 15.57 -14.53
N LEU A 551 15.71 15.43 -14.14
CA LEU A 551 14.57 15.61 -15.05
C LEU A 551 14.53 17.02 -15.66
N LEU A 552 14.79 18.06 -14.86
CA LEU A 552 14.83 19.45 -15.33
C LEU A 552 16.05 19.74 -16.21
N THR A 553 17.18 19.05 -16.02
CA THR A 553 18.36 19.20 -16.88
C THR A 553 18.29 18.38 -18.16
N GLY A 554 17.30 17.50 -18.30
CA GLY A 554 17.17 16.58 -19.43
C GLY A 554 18.08 15.35 -19.34
N ASP A 555 18.62 15.03 -18.15
CA ASP A 555 19.39 13.80 -17.91
C ASP A 555 18.42 12.68 -17.50
N TYR A 556 17.66 12.20 -18.47
CA TYR A 556 16.57 11.25 -18.24
C TYR A 556 17.05 9.86 -17.80
N ASP A 557 18.27 9.46 -18.17
CA ASP A 557 18.85 8.18 -17.77
C ASP A 557 19.15 8.17 -16.26
N SER A 558 19.80 9.24 -15.76
CA SER A 558 20.05 9.39 -14.32
C SER A 558 18.74 9.56 -13.54
N ALA A 559 17.80 10.37 -14.06
CA ALA A 559 16.50 10.55 -13.43
C ALA A 559 15.74 9.22 -13.30
N THR A 560 15.71 8.42 -14.38
CA THR A 560 15.08 7.08 -14.38
C THR A 560 15.72 6.16 -13.34
N LYS A 561 17.06 6.14 -13.27
CA LYS A 561 17.78 5.34 -12.28
C LYS A 561 17.42 5.74 -10.85
N HIS A 562 17.48 7.02 -10.52
CA HIS A 562 17.21 7.49 -9.15
C HIS A 562 15.73 7.39 -8.77
N PHE A 563 14.78 7.64 -9.69
CA PHE A 563 13.36 7.35 -9.40
C PHE A 563 13.10 5.86 -9.22
N THR A 564 13.81 4.99 -9.94
CA THR A 564 13.72 3.53 -9.76
C THR A 564 14.24 3.11 -8.39
N GLU A 565 15.33 3.71 -7.90
CA GLU A 565 15.83 3.46 -6.54
C GLU A 565 14.80 3.83 -5.47
N VAL A 566 14.09 4.94 -5.65
CA VAL A 566 12.99 5.33 -4.75
C VAL A 566 11.80 4.37 -4.88
N LEU A 567 11.45 3.90 -6.08
CA LEU A 567 10.41 2.88 -6.28
C LEU A 567 10.77 1.54 -5.64
N ASP A 568 12.02 1.09 -5.76
CA ASP A 568 12.49 -0.15 -5.13
C ASP A 568 12.51 -0.04 -3.60
N THR A 569 12.70 1.16 -3.08
CA THR A 569 12.52 1.45 -1.65
C THR A 569 11.03 1.41 -1.31
N PHE A 570 10.17 2.13 -2.03
CA PHE A 570 8.74 2.24 -1.73
C PHE A 570 7.87 1.67 -2.86
N PRO A 571 7.78 0.33 -2.97
CA PRO A 571 7.13 -0.31 -4.12
C PRO A 571 5.62 -0.09 -4.16
N GLY A 572 4.97 0.21 -3.04
CA GLY A 572 3.53 0.48 -3.00
C GLY A 572 3.17 1.93 -3.32
N GLU A 573 4.14 2.79 -3.63
CA GLU A 573 3.88 4.20 -3.91
C GLU A 573 3.62 4.48 -5.39
N LEU A 574 2.63 5.33 -5.66
CA LEU A 574 2.27 5.77 -7.01
C LEU A 574 3.15 6.93 -7.49
N ALA A 575 3.68 7.75 -6.57
CA ALA A 575 4.50 8.91 -6.88
C ALA A 575 5.74 8.60 -7.75
N PRO A 576 6.62 7.64 -7.38
CA PRO A 576 7.75 7.28 -8.22
C PRO A 576 7.34 6.62 -9.55
N LYS A 577 6.23 5.88 -9.59
CA LYS A 577 5.70 5.34 -10.85
C LYS A 577 5.28 6.45 -11.81
N LEU A 578 4.58 7.46 -11.31
CA LEU A 578 4.17 8.63 -12.10
C LEU A 578 5.38 9.41 -12.62
N ALA A 579 6.42 9.58 -11.79
CA ALA A 579 7.66 10.24 -12.19
C ALA A 579 8.42 9.45 -13.26
N LEU A 580 8.51 8.13 -13.13
CA LEU A 580 9.12 7.24 -14.13
C LEU A 580 8.37 7.28 -15.46
N ALA A 581 7.04 7.24 -15.42
CA ALA A 581 6.21 7.34 -16.62
C ALA A 581 6.45 8.67 -17.36
N ALA A 582 6.42 9.78 -16.63
CA ALA A 582 6.68 11.11 -17.21
C ALA A 582 8.11 11.28 -17.73
N THR A 583 9.09 10.68 -17.05
CA THR A 583 10.51 10.69 -17.49
C THR A 583 10.68 9.89 -18.78
N ALA A 584 10.06 8.71 -18.86
CA ALA A 584 10.09 7.87 -20.06
C ALA A 584 9.42 8.55 -21.26
N GLU A 585 8.29 9.23 -21.04
CA GLU A 585 7.60 10.02 -22.07
C GLU A 585 8.49 11.15 -22.60
N LEU A 586 9.18 11.90 -21.72
CA LEU A 586 10.12 12.96 -22.13
C LEU A 586 11.36 12.42 -22.86
N ALA A 587 11.82 11.21 -22.51
CA ALA A 587 12.92 10.54 -23.17
C ALA A 587 12.55 9.95 -24.54
N GLY A 588 11.25 9.84 -24.86
CA GLY A 588 10.76 9.19 -26.07
C GLY A 588 10.86 7.66 -26.03
N ASN A 589 10.87 7.07 -24.83
CA ASN A 589 10.92 5.62 -24.65
C ASN A 589 9.52 5.00 -24.80
N THR A 590 9.43 3.83 -25.44
CA THR A 590 8.17 3.14 -25.73
C THR A 590 7.59 2.33 -24.56
N ASP A 591 8.30 2.23 -23.42
CA ASP A 591 7.86 1.48 -22.23
C ASP A 591 7.11 2.36 -21.20
N ASP A 592 6.80 3.62 -21.53
CA ASP A 592 6.19 4.60 -20.62
C ASP A 592 4.74 4.26 -20.20
N HIS A 593 3.99 3.53 -21.04
CA HIS A 593 2.57 3.21 -20.77
C HIS A 593 2.36 2.36 -19.51
N LYS A 594 3.30 1.48 -19.13
CA LYS A 594 3.10 0.51 -18.04
C LYS A 594 2.88 1.19 -16.69
N PHE A 595 3.69 2.20 -16.39
CA PHE A 595 3.56 2.95 -15.14
C PHE A 595 2.35 3.89 -15.15
N TYR A 596 2.07 4.56 -16.27
CA TYR A 596 0.83 5.34 -16.40
C TYR A 596 -0.41 4.46 -16.20
N GLN A 597 -0.43 3.27 -16.80
CA GLN A 597 -1.52 2.31 -16.65
C GLN A 597 -1.68 1.83 -15.22
N THR A 598 -0.58 1.48 -14.54
CA THR A 598 -0.63 1.05 -13.14
C THR A 598 -1.18 2.17 -12.25
N VAL A 599 -0.71 3.40 -12.43
CA VAL A 599 -1.17 4.56 -11.65
C VAL A 599 -2.64 4.85 -11.92
N TRP A 600 -3.05 4.88 -13.19
CA TRP A 600 -4.43 5.18 -13.59
C TRP A 600 -5.42 4.13 -13.10
N LYS A 601 -5.12 2.84 -13.31
CA LYS A 601 -5.99 1.74 -12.85
C LYS A 601 -6.11 1.73 -11.33
N THR A 602 -5.07 2.10 -10.60
CA THR A 602 -5.09 2.10 -9.13
C THR A 602 -5.84 3.31 -8.57
N ASN A 603 -5.69 4.48 -9.18
CA ASN A 603 -6.30 5.72 -8.72
C ASN A 603 -6.69 6.63 -9.91
N ASP A 604 -7.98 6.63 -10.22
CA ASP A 604 -8.65 7.43 -11.24
C ASP A 604 -8.72 8.94 -10.89
N GLY A 605 -8.27 9.33 -9.70
CA GLY A 605 -8.02 10.72 -9.33
C GLY A 605 -6.71 11.29 -9.89
N VAL A 606 -5.77 10.44 -10.36
CA VAL A 606 -4.47 10.88 -10.90
C VAL A 606 -4.61 11.17 -12.40
N ILE A 607 -5.26 12.31 -12.71
CA ILE A 607 -5.61 12.69 -14.09
C ILE A 607 -4.42 12.74 -15.05
N SER A 608 -3.23 13.17 -14.59
CA SER A 608 -2.03 13.16 -15.44
C SER A 608 -1.72 11.77 -16.02
N ALA A 609 -2.04 10.71 -15.27
CA ALA A 609 -1.82 9.34 -15.72
C ALA A 609 -2.80 8.90 -16.82
N ALA A 610 -4.07 9.32 -16.77
CA ALA A 610 -5.02 9.06 -17.86
C ALA A 610 -4.54 9.68 -19.17
N PHE A 611 -4.16 10.96 -19.14
CA PHE A 611 -3.71 11.67 -20.33
C PHE A 611 -2.36 11.14 -20.84
N GLY A 612 -1.42 10.81 -19.94
CA GLY A 612 -0.16 10.15 -20.30
C GLY A 612 -0.37 8.79 -20.96
N LEU A 613 -1.20 7.93 -20.35
CA LEU A 613 -1.56 6.63 -20.91
C LEU A 613 -2.22 6.77 -22.29
N ALA A 614 -3.19 7.68 -22.42
CA ALA A 614 -3.87 7.90 -23.69
C ALA A 614 -2.92 8.39 -24.80
N ARG A 615 -1.93 9.23 -24.48
CA ARG A 615 -0.90 9.65 -25.44
C ARG A 615 0.00 8.48 -25.86
N SER A 616 0.46 7.68 -24.91
CA SER A 616 1.32 6.52 -25.21
C SER A 616 0.57 5.48 -26.07
N LEU A 617 -0.66 5.11 -25.70
CA LEU A 617 -1.52 4.22 -26.50
C LEU A 617 -1.78 4.78 -27.91
N SER A 618 -2.05 6.09 -28.02
CA SER A 618 -2.24 6.73 -29.32
C SER A 618 -0.96 6.73 -30.16
N ALA A 619 0.22 6.81 -29.55
CA ALA A 619 1.51 6.75 -30.25
C ALA A 619 1.82 5.34 -30.77
N GLU A 620 1.39 4.30 -30.05
CA GLU A 620 1.45 2.89 -30.47
C GLU A 620 0.39 2.54 -31.55
N GLY A 621 -0.57 3.43 -31.78
CA GLY A 621 -1.63 3.29 -32.77
C GLY A 621 -2.97 2.78 -32.21
N ASP A 622 -3.02 2.40 -30.93
CA ASP A 622 -4.23 1.97 -30.22
C ASP A 622 -5.06 3.16 -29.72
N ARG A 623 -5.66 3.86 -30.68
CA ARG A 623 -6.48 5.06 -30.41
C ARG A 623 -7.80 4.73 -29.71
N GLU A 624 -8.33 3.53 -29.91
CA GLU A 624 -9.57 3.10 -29.23
C GLU A 624 -9.34 2.93 -27.74
N ALA A 625 -8.24 2.27 -27.34
CA ALA A 625 -7.86 2.18 -25.93
C ALA A 625 -7.52 3.56 -25.33
N ALA A 626 -6.89 4.46 -26.11
CA ALA A 626 -6.64 5.83 -25.68
C ALA A 626 -7.94 6.60 -25.38
N VAL A 627 -8.95 6.48 -26.25
CA VAL A 627 -10.26 7.10 -26.04
C VAL A 627 -10.99 6.47 -24.86
N SER A 628 -10.97 5.14 -24.72
CA SER A 628 -11.55 4.44 -23.56
C SER A 628 -10.93 4.93 -22.25
N THR A 629 -9.61 5.10 -22.21
CA THR A 629 -8.88 5.62 -21.04
C THR A 629 -9.34 7.04 -20.68
N LEU A 630 -9.45 7.93 -21.67
CA LEU A 630 -9.94 9.30 -21.44
C LEU A 630 -11.42 9.32 -21.03
N ASP A 631 -12.19 8.33 -21.48
CA ASP A 631 -13.59 8.19 -21.13
C ASP A 631 -13.81 7.70 -19.69
N GLU A 632 -12.79 7.14 -19.05
CA GLU A 632 -12.81 6.78 -17.62
C GLU A 632 -12.59 8.00 -16.71
N VAL A 633 -12.18 9.16 -17.24
CA VAL A 633 -12.00 10.38 -16.44
C VAL A 633 -13.33 10.74 -15.75
N PRO A 634 -13.36 10.86 -14.40
CA PRO A 634 -14.59 11.07 -13.65
C PRO A 634 -15.32 12.37 -14.06
N PRO A 635 -16.67 12.37 -14.17
CA PRO A 635 -17.45 13.57 -14.45
C PRO A 635 -17.31 14.68 -13.40
N THR A 636 -16.89 14.34 -12.19
CA THR A 636 -16.61 15.30 -11.09
C THR A 636 -15.28 16.02 -11.26
N SER A 637 -14.39 15.56 -12.16
CA SER A 637 -13.11 16.19 -12.42
C SER A 637 -13.30 17.47 -13.25
N ARG A 638 -12.58 18.54 -12.87
CA ARG A 638 -12.49 19.78 -13.68
C ARG A 638 -11.92 19.55 -15.08
N HIS A 639 -11.24 18.42 -15.29
CA HIS A 639 -10.62 18.05 -16.55
C HIS A 639 -11.51 17.14 -17.41
N PHE A 640 -12.73 16.83 -16.98
CA PHE A 640 -13.67 15.99 -17.72
C PHE A 640 -13.96 16.53 -19.13
N THR A 641 -14.28 17.84 -19.23
CA THR A 641 -14.51 18.50 -20.51
C THR A 641 -13.30 18.39 -21.42
N THR A 642 -12.10 18.69 -20.90
CA THR A 642 -10.86 18.54 -21.66
C THR A 642 -10.67 17.10 -22.12
N ALA A 643 -10.90 16.09 -21.28
CA ALA A 643 -10.77 14.69 -21.65
C ALA A 643 -11.70 14.31 -22.82
N ARG A 644 -12.97 14.77 -22.81
CA ARG A 644 -13.91 14.52 -23.91
C ARG A 644 -13.49 15.18 -25.21
N LEU A 645 -12.98 16.41 -25.13
CA LEU A 645 -12.44 17.11 -26.30
C LEU A 645 -11.18 16.41 -26.82
N THR A 646 -10.28 15.98 -25.94
CA THR A 646 -9.08 15.21 -26.29
C THR A 646 -9.47 13.91 -26.98
N SER A 647 -10.45 13.16 -26.49
CA SER A 647 -10.96 11.94 -27.16
C SER A 647 -11.43 12.22 -28.59
N ALA A 648 -12.18 13.31 -28.79
CA ALA A 648 -12.63 13.70 -30.13
C ALA A 648 -11.45 14.06 -31.05
N VAL A 649 -10.42 14.74 -30.53
CA VAL A 649 -9.21 15.05 -31.29
C VAL A 649 -8.41 13.78 -31.62
N THR A 650 -8.25 12.86 -30.66
CA THR A 650 -7.53 11.59 -30.86
C THR A 650 -8.16 10.72 -31.96
N LEU A 651 -9.49 10.73 -32.10
CA LEU A 651 -10.19 9.99 -33.15
C LEU A 651 -9.96 10.55 -34.56
N MET A 652 -9.80 11.87 -34.67
CA MET A 652 -9.78 12.60 -35.94
C MET A 652 -8.38 12.96 -36.43
N SER A 653 -7.45 13.27 -35.52
CA SER A 653 -6.15 13.86 -35.86
C SER A 653 -5.16 12.85 -36.44
N GLY A 654 -4.35 13.30 -37.41
CA GLY A 654 -3.21 12.56 -37.95
C GLY A 654 -3.56 11.39 -38.86
N ARG A 655 -4.76 11.35 -39.43
CA ARG A 655 -5.25 10.28 -40.31
C ARG A 655 -5.63 10.81 -41.68
N SER A 656 -5.47 9.97 -42.70
CA SER A 656 -6.06 10.24 -44.02
C SER A 656 -7.57 9.94 -44.00
N ALA A 657 -8.34 10.57 -44.88
CA ALA A 657 -9.79 10.33 -44.99
C ALA A 657 -10.14 8.84 -45.19
N ALA A 658 -9.24 8.06 -45.79
CA ALA A 658 -9.41 6.62 -46.01
C ALA A 658 -9.24 5.76 -44.75
N GLU A 659 -8.56 6.26 -43.71
CA GLU A 659 -8.36 5.51 -42.48
C GLU A 659 -9.54 5.67 -41.51
N ILE A 660 -10.23 6.80 -41.52
CA ILE A 660 -11.29 7.15 -40.57
C ILE A 660 -12.60 6.43 -40.94
N THR A 661 -13.26 5.83 -39.95
CA THR A 661 -14.58 5.20 -40.16
C THR A 661 -15.72 6.17 -39.82
N GLU A 662 -16.91 5.96 -40.40
CA GLU A 662 -18.11 6.72 -40.04
C GLU A 662 -18.41 6.64 -38.54
N GLU A 663 -18.22 5.46 -37.93
CA GLU A 663 -18.42 5.24 -36.49
C GLU A 663 -17.51 6.13 -35.65
N GLN A 664 -16.23 6.25 -36.02
CA GLN A 664 -15.27 7.10 -35.30
C GLN A 664 -15.62 8.59 -35.41
N ILE A 665 -16.12 9.04 -36.58
CA ILE A 665 -16.62 10.41 -36.76
C ILE A 665 -17.83 10.67 -35.86
N ARG A 666 -18.77 9.72 -35.82
CA ARG A 666 -19.95 9.79 -34.95
C ARG A 666 -19.55 9.80 -33.48
N ASP A 667 -18.53 9.04 -33.11
CA ASP A 667 -17.99 8.98 -31.75
C ASP A 667 -17.36 10.30 -31.32
N ALA A 668 -16.59 10.93 -32.20
CA ALA A 668 -16.06 12.27 -31.97
C ALA A 668 -17.20 13.30 -31.85
N ALA A 669 -18.19 13.22 -32.74
CA ALA A 669 -19.36 14.11 -32.72
C ALA A 669 -20.17 13.98 -31.43
N ARG A 670 -20.49 12.75 -30.99
CA ARG A 670 -21.25 12.49 -29.75
C ARG A 670 -20.59 13.13 -28.52
N ARG A 671 -19.26 13.02 -28.40
CA ARG A 671 -18.49 13.58 -27.28
C ARG A 671 -18.52 15.11 -27.27
N VAL A 672 -18.49 15.73 -28.44
CA VAL A 672 -18.55 17.20 -28.57
C VAL A 672 -19.98 17.72 -28.41
N GLU A 673 -20.98 16.98 -28.85
CA GLU A 673 -22.41 17.35 -28.76
C GLU A 673 -22.92 17.38 -27.32
N ALA A 674 -22.38 16.51 -26.46
CA ALA A 674 -22.69 16.48 -25.04
C ALA A 674 -22.21 17.71 -24.27
N LEU A 675 -21.32 18.54 -24.85
CA LEU A 675 -20.72 19.70 -24.20
C LEU A 675 -21.45 20.99 -24.58
N PRO A 676 -21.66 21.92 -23.64
CA PRO A 676 -22.30 23.18 -23.96
C PRO A 676 -21.37 24.08 -24.78
N PRO A 677 -21.90 24.91 -25.69
CA PRO A 677 -21.09 25.75 -26.57
C PRO A 677 -20.32 26.87 -25.85
N THR A 678 -20.60 27.07 -24.56
CA THR A 678 -19.91 28.03 -23.68
C THR A 678 -18.56 27.50 -23.17
N GLU A 679 -18.32 26.20 -23.22
CA GLU A 679 -17.05 25.61 -22.78
C GLU A 679 -15.92 26.02 -23.73
N PRO A 680 -14.74 26.38 -23.20
CA PRO A 680 -13.56 26.66 -24.01
C PRO A 680 -13.26 25.51 -24.96
N ARG A 681 -12.78 25.84 -26.16
CA ARG A 681 -12.40 24.90 -27.23
C ARG A 681 -13.54 24.06 -27.84
N VAL A 682 -14.78 24.13 -27.38
CA VAL A 682 -15.88 23.38 -28.04
C VAL A 682 -16.06 23.83 -29.50
N LEU A 683 -16.03 25.13 -29.78
CA LEU A 683 -16.26 25.66 -31.13
C LEU A 683 -15.20 25.21 -32.16
N GLN A 684 -13.92 25.23 -31.77
CA GLN A 684 -12.82 24.76 -32.64
C GLN A 684 -12.87 23.24 -32.86
N ILE A 685 -13.19 22.44 -31.84
CA ILE A 685 -13.32 20.98 -32.02
C ILE A 685 -14.57 20.64 -32.85
N ARG A 686 -15.68 21.39 -32.72
CA ARG A 686 -16.84 21.25 -33.63
C ARG A 686 -16.45 21.50 -35.09
N ALA A 687 -15.65 22.54 -35.35
CA ALA A 687 -15.16 22.83 -36.69
C ALA A 687 -14.25 21.69 -37.22
N LEU A 688 -13.39 21.14 -36.36
CA LEU A 688 -12.52 20.00 -36.69
C LEU A 688 -13.34 18.76 -37.06
N VAL A 689 -14.33 18.36 -36.25
CA VAL A 689 -15.14 17.17 -36.49
C VAL A 689 -15.98 17.32 -37.77
N LEU A 690 -16.63 18.48 -37.97
CA LEU A 690 -17.40 18.75 -39.19
C LEU A 690 -16.51 18.79 -40.43
N GLY A 691 -15.31 19.37 -40.32
CA GLY A 691 -14.33 19.39 -41.41
C GLY A 691 -13.87 17.98 -41.78
N GLY A 692 -13.49 17.16 -40.79
CA GLY A 692 -13.09 15.78 -41.04
C GLY A 692 -14.22 14.91 -41.60
N ALA A 693 -15.46 15.11 -41.16
CA ALA A 693 -16.63 14.44 -41.75
C ALA A 693 -16.87 14.86 -43.21
N MET A 694 -16.63 16.13 -43.53
CA MET A 694 -16.76 16.66 -44.90
C MET A 694 -15.69 16.09 -45.82
N ASP A 695 -14.45 15.97 -45.34
CA ASP A 695 -13.36 15.35 -46.09
C ASP A 695 -13.60 13.85 -46.30
N TRP A 696 -14.13 13.16 -45.29
CA TRP A 696 -14.49 11.74 -45.37
C TRP A 696 -15.57 11.43 -46.42
N LEU A 697 -16.58 12.31 -46.59
CA LEU A 697 -17.62 12.17 -47.62
C LEU A 697 -17.10 12.24 -49.07
N GLN A 698 -15.89 12.73 -49.30
CA GLN A 698 -15.33 12.77 -50.66
C GLN A 698 -15.11 11.36 -51.21
N ASP A 699 -14.79 10.42 -50.33
CA ASP A 699 -14.44 9.04 -50.69
C ASP A 699 -15.47 8.00 -50.18
N ASN A 700 -16.47 8.41 -49.39
CA ASN A 700 -17.40 7.50 -48.70
C ASN A 700 -18.86 7.99 -48.71
N GLU A 701 -19.80 7.04 -48.53
CA GLU A 701 -21.22 7.33 -48.36
C GLU A 701 -21.63 7.22 -46.89
N ALA A 702 -22.37 8.22 -46.38
CA ALA A 702 -22.88 8.20 -45.01
C ALA A 702 -24.13 7.32 -44.86
N SER A 703 -24.16 6.52 -43.79
CA SER A 703 -25.34 5.74 -43.38
C SER A 703 -26.24 6.48 -42.36
N THR A 704 -25.72 7.55 -41.74
CA THR A 704 -26.42 8.35 -40.71
C THR A 704 -27.00 9.64 -41.27
N ASN A 705 -28.08 10.16 -40.66
CA ASN A 705 -28.78 11.35 -41.15
C ASN A 705 -28.12 12.70 -40.79
N HIS A 706 -27.35 12.80 -39.69
CA HIS A 706 -26.79 14.07 -39.22
C HIS A 706 -25.52 13.91 -38.38
N ILE A 707 -24.70 14.97 -38.32
CA ILE A 707 -23.53 15.14 -37.44
C ILE A 707 -23.60 16.52 -36.79
N LEU A 708 -23.53 16.58 -35.45
CA LEU A 708 -23.53 17.83 -34.66
C LEU A 708 -24.70 18.79 -34.99
N GLY A 709 -25.86 18.21 -35.31
CA GLY A 709 -27.09 18.94 -35.70
C GLY A 709 -27.21 19.31 -37.19
N PHE A 710 -26.21 18.99 -38.03
CA PHE A 710 -26.23 19.27 -39.47
C PHE A 710 -26.49 17.99 -40.28
N PRO A 711 -27.27 18.04 -41.37
CA PRO A 711 -27.48 16.87 -42.23
C PRO A 711 -26.16 16.28 -42.71
N PHE A 712 -26.00 14.95 -42.65
CA PHE A 712 -24.78 14.25 -43.07
C PHE A 712 -24.74 14.11 -44.61
N THR A 713 -24.68 15.27 -45.25
CA THR A 713 -24.60 15.45 -46.70
C THR A 713 -23.53 16.47 -46.98
N GLU A 714 -22.97 16.50 -48.19
CA GLU A 714 -21.97 17.51 -48.56
C GLU A 714 -22.50 18.94 -48.27
N HIS A 715 -23.76 19.21 -48.63
CA HIS A 715 -24.39 20.50 -48.38
C HIS A 715 -24.51 20.82 -46.88
N GLY A 716 -25.00 19.87 -46.07
CA GLY A 716 -25.21 20.07 -44.64
C GLY A 716 -23.90 20.25 -43.86
N LEU A 717 -22.88 19.45 -44.17
CA LEU A 717 -21.57 19.58 -43.53
C LEU A 717 -20.88 20.89 -43.92
N ARG A 718 -20.94 21.31 -45.19
CA ARG A 718 -20.42 22.63 -45.64
C ARG A 718 -21.08 23.79 -44.91
N LEU A 719 -22.40 23.71 -44.72
CA LEU A 719 -23.15 24.70 -43.92
C LEU A 719 -22.69 24.70 -42.46
N GLY A 720 -22.44 23.53 -41.87
CA GLY A 720 -21.94 23.37 -40.51
C GLY A 720 -20.53 23.92 -40.31
N VAL A 721 -19.62 23.64 -41.25
CA VAL A 721 -18.25 24.18 -41.23
C VAL A 721 -18.29 25.70 -41.42
N GLU A 722 -19.08 26.22 -42.37
CA GLU A 722 -19.27 27.67 -42.54
C GLU A 722 -19.76 28.33 -41.24
N ALA A 723 -20.81 27.78 -40.62
CA ALA A 723 -21.37 28.32 -39.38
C ALA A 723 -20.34 28.32 -38.24
N SER A 724 -19.55 27.25 -38.12
CA SER A 724 -18.51 27.11 -37.10
C SER A 724 -17.38 28.13 -37.30
N LEU A 725 -16.88 28.27 -38.54
CA LEU A 725 -15.85 29.26 -38.89
C LEU A 725 -16.33 30.70 -38.68
N ARG A 726 -17.59 31.03 -39.03
CA ARG A 726 -18.18 32.34 -38.74
C ARG A 726 -18.34 32.59 -37.25
N SER A 727 -18.61 31.55 -36.46
CA SER A 727 -18.64 31.66 -35.01
C SER A 727 -17.26 31.97 -34.43
N LEU A 728 -16.23 31.23 -34.86
CA LEU A 728 -14.83 31.47 -34.49
C LEU A 728 -14.38 32.88 -34.90
N ALA A 729 -14.76 33.35 -36.09
CA ALA A 729 -14.41 34.69 -36.56
C ALA A 729 -14.94 35.82 -35.66
N ARG A 730 -16.09 35.62 -34.98
CA ARG A 730 -16.67 36.61 -34.06
C ARG A 730 -15.89 36.73 -32.76
N VAL A 731 -15.21 35.66 -32.33
CA VAL A 731 -14.44 35.60 -31.09
C VAL A 731 -12.92 35.63 -31.30
N ALA A 732 -12.48 35.74 -32.56
CA ALA A 732 -11.06 35.78 -32.90
C ALA A 732 -10.37 37.01 -32.26
N PRO A 733 -9.21 36.84 -31.61
CA PRO A 733 -8.54 37.91 -30.85
C PRO A 733 -7.91 38.96 -31.76
N THR A 734 -7.66 38.65 -33.04
CA THR A 734 -7.05 39.56 -34.00
C THR A 734 -7.93 39.75 -35.24
N GLN A 735 -7.95 40.97 -35.78
CA GLN A 735 -8.67 41.25 -37.03
C GLN A 735 -8.11 40.46 -38.20
N ARG A 736 -6.78 40.24 -38.24
CA ARG A 736 -6.12 39.44 -39.29
C ARG A 736 -6.68 38.02 -39.33
N HIS A 737 -6.72 37.34 -38.19
CA HIS A 737 -7.26 35.98 -38.12
C HIS A 737 -8.76 35.93 -38.39
N ARG A 738 -9.52 36.94 -37.92
CA ARG A 738 -10.94 37.09 -38.28
C ARG A 738 -11.14 37.10 -39.80
N TYR A 739 -10.33 37.85 -40.56
CA TYR A 739 -10.42 37.85 -42.03
C TYR A 739 -10.09 36.47 -42.61
N THR A 740 -9.06 35.79 -42.10
CA THR A 740 -8.71 34.43 -42.53
C THR A 740 -9.87 33.45 -42.34
N LEU A 741 -10.52 33.46 -41.17
CA LEU A 741 -11.68 32.61 -40.89
C LEU A 741 -12.90 32.96 -41.76
N VAL A 742 -13.14 34.24 -42.03
CA VAL A 742 -14.21 34.68 -42.95
C VAL A 742 -13.95 34.21 -44.37
N ASP A 743 -12.71 34.29 -44.85
CA ASP A 743 -12.33 33.82 -46.17
C ASP A 743 -12.48 32.30 -46.29
N MET A 744 -12.07 31.54 -45.28
CA MET A 744 -12.30 30.10 -45.22
C MET A 744 -13.80 29.77 -45.21
N ALA A 745 -14.60 30.50 -44.41
CA ALA A 745 -16.05 30.32 -44.37
C ALA A 745 -16.71 30.60 -45.73
N ASN A 746 -16.22 31.58 -46.48
CA ASN A 746 -16.71 31.90 -47.82
C ASN A 746 -16.34 30.82 -48.86
N ARG A 747 -15.17 30.18 -48.72
CA ARG A 747 -14.72 29.09 -49.60
C ARG A 747 -15.50 27.79 -49.40
N VAL A 748 -15.82 27.48 -48.14
CA VAL A 748 -16.55 26.23 -47.82
C VAL A 748 -18.06 26.36 -48.02
N ARG A 749 -18.61 27.58 -48.03
CA ARG A 749 -20.03 27.87 -48.24
C ARG A 749 -20.62 27.02 -49.38
N PRO A 750 -21.73 26.30 -49.14
CA PRO A 750 -22.38 25.54 -50.20
C PRO A 750 -22.97 26.48 -51.26
N THR A 751 -22.96 26.07 -52.52
CA THR A 751 -23.62 26.81 -53.60
C THR A 751 -25.13 26.87 -53.33
N SER A 752 -25.68 28.08 -53.28
CA SER A 752 -27.12 28.25 -53.17
C SER A 752 -27.78 27.84 -54.48
N THR A 753 -28.62 26.80 -54.45
CA THR A 753 -29.55 26.50 -55.54
C THR A 753 -30.73 27.46 -55.43
N PHE A 754 -30.54 28.70 -55.89
CA PHE A 754 -31.63 29.65 -56.16
C PHE A 754 -31.54 30.12 -57.59
#